data_AF-A0A1L8EQV7-F1
#
_entry.id   AF-A0A1L8EQV7-F1
#
_cell.length_a   1.000
_cell.length_b   1.000
_cell.length_c   1.000
_cell.angle_alpha   90.00
_cell.angle_beta   90.00
_cell.angle_gamma   90.00
#
_symmetry.space_group_name_H-M   'P 1'
#
loop_
_entity.id
_entity.type
_entity.pdbx_description
1 polymer ?
#
loop_
_entity_poly.entity_id
_entity_poly.type
_entity_poly.pdbx_seq_one_letter_code
_entity_poly.pdbx_strand_id
1 'polypeptide(L)'
;MLGLRRSVSGDMEADRVLLVLLLSLILMVNSQNLIKNTKEQKLEGQLLISEVNSDNPGHDTAEFLELYHTSGQSISLNNYTLVFYNGKTNTAYKVLSLDRQSTDKRGFFLIGSIGVSPKPAIILPSNTIQNGPDAIALYLGKGPYKENMRVTSEGLVDALVHKAKGTDQADVLQKVLTPGAEAFLEDANFHPSDESIGRCLELDGQWTFKMTHLSPWNPNFCKGFPEIMINEVPSPFAKDLYIEIKGPPSTLLSGLVLAFISGESNEIYFSTDIRGLTGRNGLYLLEVEKHGNRAQQTLPDTVRLITKGVGAVALYLGKSSRIVPKTPFPTSGLIDALVYTDNEGTVSQSLQELNAGHPIIFTQSGNISISASRCNGSEGKPSAFLLTNSTPGQTNDCRPESLPGDVRLCFRTSDCAIWEGEDAPEFLAALAQSLQSLCQCNLSASSFTDASLTCNSTFLSLHTRLSTSLTLQKEDFEELQQHFVTSGVTFTVGNVNVTVLPSCLPLTASSTLPPATDPTTEVRATLEAPGLLISEVNPNTPGAAEDMEYIELYHPGGGSVSLDGYWLVLYNGKNNLAYLALDLKGNQTNTHGYFLVGSSKLKPVPHILLPFNTIQNGADAVALYYRLTKGYKMNMEVTAEGLVDAIVYVSNVGEDAKRLLKVLAPGQDAVHENERFILQDESLSRCHGLNLKDQSSFEVTKITPLADNDCPKPVPSILPSVTSTVPVTSHPVPSIHPVPIVINEVGLSHGPELYNFIELKGPPGGKLHEHIMVMYGMDGKVYDRFMLQGMLGMSGIYVIGTNSTYSDQLLQLSHPNPFITQALALYRGTLESFPVGSSVTQKDLLDAVVHSWKDGADDETLRELNKDRITLHGDQRLFSVSRCSYGKRSHISLLLPVPHPSPGTDNLCPSGIASLQLDLCMKDSSLNCSELEPAEQKTMNSLKTTLSLSMEHHCSGFIPPAYIQELQLTCTQKQLSISGNILTYRSDQRCIESWNADLLTHPQPFTLQERSLEPLTACLVPEKMRVSFRTWHISLLIVLFLLLLFGAVGLILFLRKRRPQNYTSIEMNPHLELTYEY
;
A
#
# COMPACT_ATOMS: atom_id res chain seq x y z
N MET A 1 23.26 114.38 26.58
CA MET A 1 22.40 114.12 25.39
C MET A 1 22.45 112.62 25.14
N LEU A 2 21.53 111.87 25.73
CA LEU A 2 20.29 111.35 25.13
C LEU A 2 20.52 110.14 24.20
N GLY A 3 20.28 108.95 24.77
CA GLY A 3 19.78 107.76 24.05
C GLY A 3 20.78 106.62 23.81
N LEU A 4 20.85 105.64 24.73
CA LEU A 4 21.27 104.26 24.41
C LEU A 4 20.55 103.27 25.34
N ARG A 5 19.75 102.39 24.72
CA ARG A 5 18.80 101.45 25.33
C ARG A 5 19.49 100.23 25.93
N ARG A 6 19.02 99.82 27.10
CA ARG A 6 19.31 98.56 27.78
C ARG A 6 18.12 97.60 27.62
N SER A 7 18.45 96.32 27.47
CA SER A 7 17.74 95.14 28.00
C SER A 7 16.40 94.71 27.38
N VAL A 8 16.45 93.67 26.54
CA VAL A 8 15.62 92.45 26.68
C VAL A 8 16.48 91.25 26.26
N SER A 9 17.10 90.63 27.26
CA SER A 9 17.53 89.22 27.28
C SER A 9 16.41 88.51 28.05
N GLY A 10 15.85 87.43 27.51
CA GLY A 10 14.82 86.68 28.25
C GLY A 10 14.07 85.57 27.53
N ASP A 11 13.79 85.67 26.22
CA ASP A 11 12.78 84.76 25.62
C ASP A 11 13.29 83.75 24.58
N MET A 12 14.50 83.90 24.02
CA MET A 12 14.93 83.00 22.93
C MET A 12 15.60 81.70 23.40
N GLU A 13 15.94 81.60 24.68
CA GLU A 13 16.48 80.38 25.29
C GLU A 13 15.39 79.61 26.05
N ALA A 14 14.40 80.31 26.60
CA ALA A 14 13.18 79.71 27.15
C ALA A 14 12.35 79.03 26.06
N ASP A 15 12.20 79.65 24.87
CA ASP A 15 11.46 79.03 23.77
C ASP A 15 12.17 77.81 23.16
N ARG A 16 13.52 77.79 23.16
CA ARG A 16 14.28 76.62 22.71
C ARG A 16 14.26 75.50 23.74
N VAL A 17 14.34 75.81 25.02
CA VAL A 17 14.22 74.83 26.11
C VAL A 17 12.78 74.32 26.22
N LEU A 18 11.77 75.17 25.98
CA LEU A 18 10.36 74.80 25.93
C LEU A 18 10.04 73.95 24.69
N LEU A 19 10.65 74.23 23.53
CA LEU A 19 10.51 73.39 22.34
C LEU A 19 11.20 72.04 22.53
N VAL A 20 12.35 71.98 23.21
CA VAL A 20 13.04 70.72 23.56
C VAL A 20 12.33 69.96 24.69
N LEU A 21 11.68 70.65 25.63
CA LEU A 21 10.81 70.06 26.65
C LEU A 21 9.48 69.59 26.07
N LEU A 22 8.89 70.30 25.10
CA LEU A 22 7.72 69.84 24.35
C LEU A 22 8.08 68.69 23.41
N LEU A 23 9.24 68.71 22.75
CA LEU A 23 9.72 67.58 21.94
C LEU A 23 10.03 66.37 22.81
N SER A 24 10.59 66.55 24.00
CA SER A 24 10.84 65.44 24.95
C SER A 24 9.57 64.97 25.66
N LEU A 25 8.58 65.82 25.93
CA LEU A 25 7.25 65.39 26.39
C LEU A 25 6.46 64.71 25.26
N ILE A 26 6.58 65.14 24.00
CA ILE A 26 5.98 64.44 22.86
C ILE A 26 6.69 63.10 22.61
N LEU A 27 8.00 63.01 22.87
CA LEU A 27 8.74 61.74 22.84
C LEU A 27 8.52 60.86 24.10
N MET A 28 8.09 61.42 25.24
CA MET A 28 7.75 60.66 26.45
C MET A 28 6.26 60.36 26.63
N VAL A 29 5.37 60.99 25.86
CA VAL A 29 3.93 60.66 25.81
C VAL A 29 3.61 59.73 24.62
N ASN A 30 4.49 59.63 23.62
CA ASN A 30 4.41 58.58 22.59
C ASN A 30 5.01 57.22 23.00
N SER A 31 5.32 57.00 24.28
CA SER A 31 5.73 55.67 24.80
C SER A 31 4.60 54.92 25.53
N GLN A 32 3.34 55.38 25.48
CA GLN A 32 2.21 54.66 26.10
C GLN A 32 0.99 54.37 25.20
N ASN A 33 1.02 54.66 23.89
CA ASN A 33 0.01 54.14 22.98
C ASN A 33 0.55 54.08 21.55
N LEU A 34 1.07 52.92 21.15
CA LEU A 34 1.25 52.57 19.75
C LEU A 34 0.45 51.31 19.47
N ILE A 35 -0.76 51.54 18.95
CA ILE A 35 -1.42 50.63 18.01
C ILE A 35 -0.40 50.40 16.89
N LYS A 36 0.22 49.21 16.86
CA LYS A 36 1.12 48.81 15.77
C LYS A 36 0.29 48.67 14.49
N ASN A 37 0.71 49.37 13.45
CA ASN A 37 0.27 49.20 12.07
C ASN A 37 0.42 47.72 11.65
N THR A 38 -0.64 47.13 11.09
CA THR A 38 -0.79 45.68 10.82
C THR A 38 -0.06 45.18 9.57
N LYS A 39 1.00 45.85 9.12
CA LYS A 39 1.87 45.37 8.04
C LYS A 39 3.31 45.65 8.45
N GLU A 40 4.07 44.57 8.63
CA GLU A 40 5.45 44.49 9.15
C GLU A 40 5.60 44.35 10.68
N GLN A 41 5.14 43.21 11.23
CA GLN A 41 5.82 42.56 12.36
C GLN A 41 6.33 41.19 11.89
N LYS A 42 7.63 41.12 11.61
CA LYS A 42 8.36 39.85 11.46
C LYS A 42 8.99 39.53 12.82
N LEU A 43 8.47 38.46 13.43
CA LEU A 43 8.99 37.65 14.55
C LEU A 43 8.92 38.21 15.99
N GLU A 44 7.77 38.03 16.66
CA GLU A 44 7.75 37.65 18.09
C GLU A 44 6.92 36.37 18.21
N GLY A 45 7.59 35.25 18.53
CA GLY A 45 6.89 34.01 18.85
C GLY A 45 6.34 34.05 20.28
N GLN A 46 5.33 33.22 20.56
CA GLN A 46 4.75 33.03 21.89
C GLN A 46 5.01 31.60 22.35
N LEU A 47 5.27 31.42 23.64
CA LEU A 47 5.30 30.10 24.27
C LEU A 47 3.87 29.67 24.61
N LEU A 48 3.48 28.49 24.15
CA LEU A 48 2.16 27.92 24.37
C LEU A 48 2.23 26.49 24.92
N ILE A 49 1.12 26.03 25.50
CA ILE A 49 0.86 24.63 25.82
C ILE A 49 0.50 23.92 24.51
N SER A 50 1.38 23.03 24.06
CA SER A 50 1.29 22.33 22.77
C SER A 50 0.43 21.09 22.88
N GLU A 51 0.74 20.21 23.83
CA GLU A 51 0.12 18.90 23.94
C GLU A 51 0.03 18.49 25.42
N VAL A 52 -1.08 17.88 25.81
CA VAL A 52 -1.27 17.33 27.15
C VAL A 52 -1.89 15.94 27.02
N ASN A 53 -1.30 14.96 27.69
CA ASN A 53 -1.93 13.68 27.98
C ASN A 53 -1.96 13.53 29.51
N SER A 54 -3.15 13.50 30.09
CA SER A 54 -3.37 13.39 31.53
C SER A 54 -4.10 12.13 31.98
N ASP A 55 -4.68 11.37 31.05
CA ASP A 55 -5.37 10.11 31.33
C ASP A 55 -4.74 9.01 30.47
N ASN A 56 -3.84 8.18 31.04
CA ASN A 56 -3.26 7.07 30.29
C ASN A 56 -4.10 5.79 30.47
N PRO A 57 -4.14 4.91 29.46
CA PRO A 57 -4.66 3.57 29.64
C PRO A 57 -3.96 2.82 30.78
N GLY A 58 -4.76 2.26 31.69
CA GLY A 58 -4.27 1.50 32.83
C GLY A 58 -3.78 2.38 33.99
N HIS A 59 -2.47 2.47 34.17
CA HIS A 59 -1.85 3.32 35.20
C HIS A 59 -1.18 4.52 34.54
N ASP A 60 -1.39 5.71 35.12
CA ASP A 60 -0.85 7.01 34.67
C ASP A 60 0.68 7.09 34.83
N THR A 61 1.38 6.34 33.98
CA THR A 61 2.84 6.18 34.00
C THR A 61 3.52 6.90 32.84
N ALA A 62 2.74 7.42 31.89
CA ALA A 62 3.20 8.11 30.69
C ALA A 62 2.53 9.49 30.50
N GLU A 63 1.98 10.10 31.55
CA GLU A 63 1.40 11.45 31.48
C GLU A 63 2.44 12.46 31.04
N PHE A 64 2.05 13.42 30.20
CA PHE A 64 2.95 14.48 29.79
C PHE A 64 2.27 15.80 29.46
N LEU A 65 3.08 16.83 29.47
CA LEU A 65 2.80 18.19 29.04
C LEU A 65 3.95 18.64 28.14
N GLU A 66 3.60 19.12 26.96
CA GLU A 66 4.54 19.72 26.04
C GLU A 66 4.29 21.22 25.88
N LEU A 67 5.36 21.99 25.84
CA LEU A 67 5.35 23.40 25.46
C LEU A 67 5.96 23.56 24.07
N TYR A 68 5.41 24.50 23.30
CA TYR A 68 5.95 24.87 21.99
C TYR A 68 6.08 26.39 21.88
N HIS A 69 7.21 26.87 21.37
CA HIS A 69 7.40 28.28 21.05
C HIS A 69 7.17 28.52 19.56
N THR A 70 6.20 29.38 19.22
CA THR A 70 5.73 29.55 17.84
C THR A 70 6.76 30.14 16.86
N SER A 71 7.91 30.62 17.34
CA SER A 71 9.01 30.98 16.44
C SER A 71 9.73 29.77 15.84
N GLY A 72 9.52 28.56 16.36
CA GLY A 72 10.23 27.36 15.94
C GLY A 72 11.72 27.37 16.29
N GLN A 73 12.11 28.12 17.33
CA GLN A 73 13.50 28.32 17.74
C GLN A 73 13.69 28.01 19.23
N SER A 74 14.93 27.76 19.62
CA SER A 74 15.31 27.62 21.03
C SER A 74 15.21 28.96 21.74
N ILE A 75 14.39 28.99 22.79
CA ILE A 75 14.17 30.14 23.66
C ILE A 75 14.40 29.77 25.11
N SER A 76 14.88 30.72 25.90
CA SER A 76 15.00 30.53 27.35
C SER A 76 13.63 30.57 28.02
N LEU A 77 13.39 29.63 28.91
CA LEU A 77 12.17 29.55 29.72
C LEU A 77 12.30 30.26 31.07
N ASN A 78 13.33 31.09 31.24
CA ASN A 78 13.52 31.88 32.45
C ASN A 78 12.32 32.79 32.76
N ASN A 79 11.92 32.81 34.02
CA ASN A 79 10.72 33.47 34.55
C ASN A 79 9.39 32.88 34.09
N TYR A 80 9.36 31.76 33.36
CA TYR A 80 8.13 31.01 33.15
C TYR A 80 7.88 30.04 34.31
N THR A 81 6.62 29.94 34.72
CA THR A 81 6.17 29.01 35.77
C THR A 81 4.94 28.26 35.29
N LEU A 82 4.97 26.94 35.41
CA LEU A 82 3.81 26.08 35.22
C LEU A 82 3.11 25.86 36.55
N VAL A 83 1.78 25.98 36.55
CA VAL A 83 0.94 25.76 37.73
C VAL A 83 -0.19 24.82 37.34
N PHE A 84 -0.35 23.75 38.13
CA PHE A 84 -1.41 22.77 37.97
C PHE A 84 -2.45 23.01 39.05
N TYR A 85 -3.71 23.21 38.65
CA TYR A 85 -4.83 23.54 39.53
C TYR A 85 -5.81 22.38 39.63
N ASN A 86 -6.27 22.11 40.85
CA ASN A 86 -7.31 21.13 41.11
C ASN A 86 -8.68 21.80 40.97
N GLY A 87 -9.59 21.32 40.12
CA GLY A 87 -10.89 21.95 39.87
C GLY A 87 -11.91 21.71 40.98
N LYS A 88 -11.70 20.72 41.86
CA LYS A 88 -12.54 20.54 43.05
C LYS A 88 -12.24 21.59 44.12
N THR A 89 -10.96 21.93 44.34
CA THR A 89 -10.57 22.92 45.36
C THR A 89 -10.33 24.31 44.79
N ASN A 90 -10.17 24.44 43.48
CA ASN A 90 -9.76 25.66 42.76
C ASN A 90 -8.42 26.23 43.26
N THR A 91 -7.52 25.34 43.68
CA THR A 91 -6.19 25.69 44.20
C THR A 91 -5.08 24.95 43.48
N ALA A 92 -3.89 25.54 43.41
CA ALA A 92 -2.72 24.92 42.81
C ALA A 92 -2.30 23.69 43.62
N TYR A 93 -2.10 22.55 42.99
CA TYR A 93 -1.55 21.34 43.62
C TYR A 93 -0.09 21.08 43.26
N LYS A 94 0.41 21.69 42.17
CA LYS A 94 1.81 21.61 41.77
C LYS A 94 2.27 22.90 41.09
N VAL A 95 3.49 23.33 41.39
CA VAL A 95 4.12 24.51 40.78
C VAL A 95 5.54 24.16 40.33
N LEU A 96 5.83 24.38 39.06
CA LEU A 96 7.13 24.09 38.45
C LEU A 96 7.73 25.38 37.85
N SER A 97 8.86 25.82 38.39
CA SER A 97 9.66 26.88 37.76
C SER A 97 10.42 26.30 36.57
N LEU A 98 10.38 26.99 35.43
CA LEU A 98 11.14 26.64 34.23
C LEU A 98 12.46 27.41 34.12
N ASP A 99 12.91 28.03 35.22
CA ASP A 99 14.19 28.72 35.27
C ASP A 99 15.34 27.77 34.89
N ARG A 100 16.27 28.31 34.10
CA ARG A 100 17.44 27.61 33.53
C ARG A 100 17.11 26.52 32.51
N GLN A 101 15.84 26.41 32.11
CA GLN A 101 15.44 25.57 31.00
C GLN A 101 15.36 26.38 29.70
N SER A 102 15.37 25.68 28.57
CA SER A 102 15.17 26.24 27.24
C SER A 102 14.44 25.24 26.37
N THR A 103 13.60 25.72 25.45
CA THR A 103 13.08 24.87 24.37
C THR A 103 14.22 24.36 23.49
N ASP A 104 13.99 23.26 22.79
CA ASP A 104 14.92 22.72 21.82
C ASP A 104 15.08 23.65 20.60
N LYS A 105 15.93 23.27 19.64
CA LYS A 105 16.18 24.07 18.45
C LYS A 105 14.96 24.26 17.55
N ARG A 106 13.94 23.42 17.71
CA ARG A 106 12.67 23.45 16.98
C ARG A 106 11.57 24.16 17.78
N GLY A 107 11.82 24.55 19.03
CA GLY A 107 10.88 25.25 19.89
C GLY A 107 10.11 24.37 20.88
N PHE A 108 10.40 23.07 20.99
CA PHE A 108 9.68 22.14 21.88
C PHE A 108 10.32 22.01 23.27
N PHE A 109 9.51 21.77 24.30
CA PHE A 109 9.96 21.42 25.65
C PHE A 109 8.99 20.45 26.30
N LEU A 110 9.48 19.23 26.63
CA LEU A 110 8.67 18.12 27.11
C LEU A 110 8.88 17.87 28.61
N ILE A 111 7.78 17.74 29.32
CA ILE A 111 7.69 17.48 30.76
C ILE A 111 6.74 16.30 30.93
N GLY A 112 7.09 15.30 31.73
CA GLY A 112 6.19 14.14 31.87
C GLY A 112 6.76 13.03 32.73
N SER A 113 5.99 11.97 32.86
CA SER A 113 6.33 10.77 33.62
C SER A 113 7.47 9.98 32.95
N ILE A 114 8.09 9.07 33.71
CA ILE A 114 9.26 8.31 33.25
C ILE A 114 8.94 7.38 32.04
N GLY A 115 7.67 6.99 31.87
CA GLY A 115 7.22 6.14 30.76
C GLY A 115 7.11 6.87 29.41
N VAL A 116 7.23 8.20 29.38
CA VAL A 116 7.14 8.99 28.16
C VAL A 116 8.38 8.79 27.28
N SER A 117 8.17 8.54 25.99
CA SER A 117 9.22 8.44 24.97
C SER A 117 8.97 9.48 23.85
N PRO A 118 9.94 10.35 23.52
CA PRO A 118 11.30 10.40 24.07
C PRO A 118 11.32 10.93 25.51
N LYS A 119 12.41 10.62 26.22
CA LYS A 119 12.55 10.94 27.65
C LYS A 119 12.34 12.44 27.92
N PRO A 120 11.43 12.83 28.83
CA PRO A 120 11.17 14.24 29.16
C PRO A 120 12.38 14.97 29.74
N ALA A 121 12.44 16.28 29.49
CA ALA A 121 13.47 17.17 30.06
C ALA A 121 13.28 17.36 31.57
N ILE A 122 12.04 17.38 32.03
CA ILE A 122 11.67 17.33 33.45
C ILE A 122 10.83 16.08 33.67
N ILE A 123 11.33 15.19 34.54
CA ILE A 123 10.64 13.93 34.87
C ILE A 123 9.73 14.17 36.07
N LEU A 124 8.46 13.81 35.91
CA LEU A 124 7.45 13.82 36.95
C LEU A 124 7.28 12.40 37.52
N PRO A 125 6.96 12.25 38.82
CA PRO A 125 6.42 11.00 39.33
C PRO A 125 5.10 10.66 38.63
N SER A 126 4.83 9.38 38.40
CA SER A 126 3.54 8.88 37.87
C SER A 126 2.34 9.36 38.69
N ASN A 127 1.20 9.57 38.03
CA ASN A 127 -0.03 10.17 38.57
C ASN A 127 0.17 11.61 39.06
N THR A 128 1.08 12.36 38.43
CA THR A 128 1.28 13.78 38.79
C THR A 128 0.21 14.67 38.17
N ILE A 129 -0.12 14.46 36.91
CA ILE A 129 -1.02 15.32 36.13
C ILE A 129 -2.43 14.75 36.29
N GLN A 130 -3.22 15.35 37.16
CA GLN A 130 -4.57 14.84 37.45
C GLN A 130 -5.49 14.92 36.20
N ASN A 131 -6.27 13.87 35.97
CA ASN A 131 -7.12 13.63 34.78
C ASN A 131 -8.34 14.59 34.72
N GLY A 132 -8.56 15.38 35.78
CA GLY A 132 -9.57 16.43 35.81
C GLY A 132 -10.91 16.08 36.46
N PRO A 133 -11.84 17.07 36.55
CA PRO A 133 -11.76 18.39 35.94
C PRO A 133 -10.71 19.28 36.61
N ASP A 134 -9.65 19.65 35.88
CA ASP A 134 -8.47 20.33 36.40
C ASP A 134 -7.92 21.32 35.36
N ALA A 135 -6.82 22.02 35.66
CA ALA A 135 -6.20 22.92 34.68
C ALA A 135 -4.69 22.98 34.81
N ILE A 136 -4.04 23.23 33.66
CA ILE A 136 -2.61 23.54 33.54
C ILE A 136 -2.50 24.97 33.03
N ALA A 137 -1.76 25.81 33.74
CA ALA A 137 -1.58 27.21 33.39
C ALA A 137 -0.10 27.58 33.35
N LEU A 138 0.28 28.27 32.27
CA LEU A 138 1.61 28.82 32.03
C LEU A 138 1.59 30.32 32.38
N TYR A 139 2.49 30.73 33.25
CA TYR A 139 2.63 32.10 33.70
C TYR A 139 4.01 32.68 33.36
N LEU A 140 4.08 34.00 33.15
CA LEU A 140 5.32 34.74 32.96
C LEU A 140 5.53 35.74 34.12
N GLY A 141 6.73 35.75 34.67
CA GLY A 141 7.17 36.64 35.74
C GLY A 141 7.25 35.96 37.11
N LYS A 142 7.82 36.66 38.10
CA LYS A 142 7.99 36.18 39.48
C LYS A 142 6.76 36.45 40.34
N GLY A 143 5.60 35.99 39.86
CA GLY A 143 4.34 36.06 40.62
C GLY A 143 4.40 35.22 41.91
N PRO A 144 3.41 35.35 42.82
CA PRO A 144 3.36 34.60 44.08
C PRO A 144 2.92 33.14 43.87
N TYR A 145 3.46 32.46 42.86
CA TYR A 145 3.05 31.10 42.48
C TYR A 145 3.55 30.09 43.50
N LYS A 146 2.62 29.41 44.17
CA LYS A 146 2.92 28.36 45.17
C LYS A 146 1.76 27.38 45.28
N GLU A 147 2.06 26.17 45.71
CA GLU A 147 1.03 25.18 46.03
C GLU A 147 0.03 25.75 47.06
N ASN A 148 -1.23 25.35 46.93
CA ASN A 148 -2.40 25.82 47.66
C ASN A 148 -2.82 27.28 47.42
N MET A 149 -2.19 28.00 46.48
CA MET A 149 -2.72 29.30 46.06
C MET A 149 -4.06 29.13 45.32
N ARG A 150 -4.93 30.15 45.38
CA ARG A 150 -6.16 30.19 44.55
C ARG A 150 -5.80 30.44 43.09
N VAL A 151 -6.63 29.92 42.19
CA VAL A 151 -6.54 30.21 40.75
C VAL A 151 -6.54 31.72 40.47
N THR A 152 -5.67 32.17 39.57
CA THR A 152 -5.51 33.58 39.20
C THR A 152 -5.22 33.73 37.70
N SER A 153 -5.67 34.82 37.10
CA SER A 153 -5.30 35.21 35.73
C SER A 153 -4.14 36.22 35.68
N GLU A 154 -3.63 36.65 36.84
CA GLU A 154 -2.51 37.57 36.92
C GLU A 154 -1.23 36.90 36.42
N GLY A 155 -0.61 37.48 35.37
CA GLY A 155 0.59 36.95 34.73
C GLY A 155 0.36 35.73 33.82
N LEU A 156 -0.90 35.38 33.52
CA LEU A 156 -1.25 34.25 32.69
C LEU A 156 -0.79 34.47 31.24
N VAL A 157 -0.06 33.50 30.70
CA VAL A 157 0.37 33.45 29.30
C VAL A 157 -0.54 32.54 28.50
N ASP A 158 -0.84 31.37 29.05
CA ASP A 158 -1.61 30.33 28.38
C ASP A 158 -2.19 29.34 29.39
N ALA A 159 -3.30 28.68 29.04
CA ALA A 159 -3.92 27.67 29.90
C ALA A 159 -4.70 26.61 29.11
N LEU A 160 -4.81 25.43 29.71
CA LEU A 160 -5.74 24.37 29.35
C LEU A 160 -6.55 24.03 30.59
N VAL A 161 -7.88 24.03 30.47
CA VAL A 161 -8.79 23.42 31.45
C VAL A 161 -9.29 22.13 30.83
N HIS A 162 -9.05 20.99 31.47
CA HIS A 162 -9.34 19.66 30.93
C HIS A 162 -10.17 18.80 31.89
N LYS A 163 -10.77 17.73 31.38
CA LYS A 163 -11.57 16.75 32.12
C LYS A 163 -11.50 15.38 31.44
N ALA A 164 -11.55 14.31 32.22
CA ALA A 164 -11.66 12.93 31.71
C ALA A 164 -13.11 12.46 31.51
N LYS A 165 -14.10 13.11 32.15
CA LYS A 165 -15.52 12.72 32.05
C LYS A 165 -16.37 13.83 31.50
N GLY A 166 -17.22 13.51 30.52
CA GLY A 166 -18.11 14.48 29.89
C GLY A 166 -19.03 15.23 30.87
N THR A 167 -19.41 14.59 31.98
CA THR A 167 -20.27 15.14 33.04
C THR A 167 -19.59 16.17 33.94
N ASP A 168 -18.26 16.21 33.96
CA ASP A 168 -17.52 16.99 34.91
C ASP A 168 -17.49 18.48 34.51
N GLN A 169 -17.52 19.35 35.51
CA GLN A 169 -17.59 20.81 35.36
C GLN A 169 -16.45 21.48 36.13
N ALA A 170 -15.92 22.55 35.54
CA ALA A 170 -14.78 23.31 36.07
C ALA A 170 -15.07 24.82 36.08
N ASP A 171 -16.29 25.22 36.45
CA ASP A 171 -16.83 26.57 36.24
C ASP A 171 -15.90 27.70 36.70
N VAL A 172 -15.25 27.54 37.86
CA VAL A 172 -14.34 28.54 38.41
C VAL A 172 -13.02 28.59 37.63
N LEU A 173 -12.45 27.44 37.27
CA LEU A 173 -11.23 27.38 36.47
C LEU A 173 -11.48 27.95 35.06
N GLN A 174 -12.58 27.55 34.40
CA GLN A 174 -12.98 28.09 33.10
C GLN A 174 -13.17 29.61 33.16
N LYS A 175 -13.89 30.11 34.16
CA LYS A 175 -14.14 31.56 34.30
C LYS A 175 -12.87 32.37 34.50
N VAL A 176 -11.86 31.83 35.19
CA VAL A 176 -10.63 32.56 35.52
C VAL A 176 -9.55 32.38 34.46
N LEU A 177 -9.32 31.16 33.98
CA LEU A 177 -8.21 30.81 33.08
C LEU A 177 -8.59 30.86 31.60
N THR A 178 -9.81 30.41 31.25
CA THR A 178 -10.25 30.27 29.85
C THR A 178 -11.68 30.84 29.66
N PRO A 179 -11.91 32.14 29.94
CA PRO A 179 -13.25 32.71 29.96
C PRO A 179 -13.93 32.60 28.59
N GLY A 180 -15.08 31.91 28.56
CA GLY A 180 -15.86 31.69 27.33
C GLY A 180 -15.51 30.40 26.57
N ALA A 181 -14.57 29.60 27.07
CA ALA A 181 -14.28 28.25 26.55
C ALA A 181 -14.73 27.18 27.56
N GLU A 182 -15.25 26.06 27.04
CA GLU A 182 -15.55 24.88 27.86
C GLU A 182 -14.26 24.13 28.22
N ALA A 183 -14.31 23.37 29.33
CA ALA A 183 -13.24 22.44 29.67
C ALA A 183 -13.14 21.34 28.61
N PHE A 184 -11.92 21.10 28.13
CA PHE A 184 -11.65 20.14 27.07
C PHE A 184 -11.77 18.72 27.60
N LEU A 185 -12.54 17.87 26.90
CA LEU A 185 -12.68 16.47 27.27
C LEU A 185 -11.51 15.69 26.64
N GLU A 186 -10.66 15.10 27.48
CA GLU A 186 -9.76 14.03 27.10
C GLU A 186 -10.59 12.75 27.03
N ASP A 187 -10.97 12.33 25.82
CA ASP A 187 -11.91 11.24 25.63
C ASP A 187 -11.15 9.93 25.41
N ALA A 188 -11.13 9.07 26.45
CA ALA A 188 -10.55 7.72 26.41
C ALA A 188 -11.11 6.80 25.30
N ASN A 189 -12.22 7.18 24.65
CA ASN A 189 -12.75 6.43 23.50
C ASN A 189 -12.24 6.96 22.15
N PHE A 190 -11.46 8.03 22.15
CA PHE A 190 -10.96 8.68 20.94
C PHE A 190 -9.99 7.77 20.18
N HIS A 191 -9.14 7.04 20.89
CA HIS A 191 -8.21 6.10 20.30
C HIS A 191 -8.05 4.85 21.17
N PRO A 192 -8.07 3.62 20.60
CA PRO A 192 -8.03 2.40 21.40
C PRO A 192 -6.74 2.20 22.21
N SER A 193 -5.64 2.87 21.83
CA SER A 193 -4.36 2.71 22.52
C SER A 193 -4.07 3.78 23.55
N ASP A 194 -4.33 5.05 23.27
CA ASP A 194 -4.11 6.27 24.09
C ASP A 194 -4.35 7.50 23.20
N GLU A 195 -4.69 8.64 23.78
CA GLU A 195 -4.99 9.89 23.10
C GLU A 195 -4.36 11.10 23.81
N SER A 196 -4.38 12.26 23.17
CA SER A 196 -3.90 13.50 23.80
C SER A 196 -4.74 14.70 23.38
N ILE A 197 -4.66 15.76 24.18
CA ILE A 197 -5.16 17.08 23.83
C ILE A 197 -4.02 17.86 23.17
N GLY A 198 -3.98 17.87 21.84
CA GLY A 198 -3.01 18.60 21.04
C GLY A 198 -3.53 19.95 20.54
N ARG A 199 -2.63 20.93 20.41
CA ARG A 199 -2.94 22.27 19.90
C ARG A 199 -2.55 22.41 18.43
N CYS A 200 -3.48 22.87 17.60
CA CYS A 200 -3.32 22.97 16.16
C CYS A 200 -3.50 24.37 15.63
N LEU A 201 -2.65 24.76 14.69
CA LEU A 201 -2.73 26.03 13.99
C LEU A 201 -3.87 25.97 12.96
N GLU A 202 -4.91 26.76 13.20
CA GLU A 202 -6.06 26.92 12.31
C GLU A 202 -5.73 27.82 11.11
N LEU A 203 -6.59 27.76 10.09
CA LEU A 203 -6.50 28.61 8.88
C LEU A 203 -6.56 30.11 9.15
N ASP A 204 -6.95 30.52 10.36
CA ASP A 204 -6.97 31.91 10.81
C ASP A 204 -5.71 32.35 11.56
N GLY A 205 -4.73 31.46 11.67
CA GLY A 205 -3.49 31.69 12.39
C GLY A 205 -3.63 31.58 13.91
N GLN A 206 -4.79 31.16 14.43
CA GLN A 206 -4.96 30.88 15.86
C GLN A 206 -4.64 29.43 16.18
N TRP A 207 -4.06 29.20 17.35
CA TRP A 207 -3.82 27.87 17.87
C TRP A 207 -5.01 27.42 18.71
N THR A 208 -5.62 26.27 18.41
CA THR A 208 -6.79 25.73 19.13
C THR A 208 -6.55 24.29 19.57
N PHE A 209 -7.10 23.90 20.72
CA PHE A 209 -7.00 22.52 21.21
C PHE A 209 -7.95 21.58 20.48
N LYS A 210 -7.48 20.36 20.23
CA LYS A 210 -8.18 19.24 19.58
C LYS A 210 -7.75 17.92 20.24
N MET A 211 -8.56 16.88 20.11
CA MET A 211 -8.09 15.53 20.36
C MET A 211 -7.12 15.11 19.25
N THR A 212 -5.98 14.52 19.61
CA THR A 212 -4.91 14.10 18.71
C THR A 212 -4.35 12.73 19.13
N HIS A 213 -3.60 12.09 18.23
CA HIS A 213 -2.70 11.00 18.63
C HIS A 213 -1.50 11.57 19.39
N LEU A 214 -0.86 10.73 20.22
CA LEU A 214 0.34 11.10 20.97
C LEU A 214 1.46 11.55 20.02
N SER A 215 1.97 12.76 20.22
CA SER A 215 3.10 13.33 19.47
C SER A 215 4.20 13.94 20.33
N PRO A 216 4.59 13.32 21.47
CA PRO A 216 5.59 13.93 22.35
C PRO A 216 6.87 14.24 21.58
N TRP A 217 7.36 15.46 21.74
CA TRP A 217 8.56 16.02 21.11
C TRP A 217 8.46 16.29 19.60
N ASN A 218 7.25 16.20 19.03
CA ASN A 218 6.97 16.36 17.61
C ASN A 218 5.76 17.27 17.38
N PRO A 219 5.58 17.83 16.18
CA PRO A 219 4.37 18.59 15.87
C PRO A 219 3.11 17.75 16.04
N ASN A 220 2.08 18.35 16.66
CA ASN A 220 0.77 17.74 16.83
C ASN A 220 0.15 17.27 15.50
N PHE A 221 -0.60 16.17 15.56
CA PHE A 221 -1.33 15.65 14.40
C PHE A 221 -2.53 16.54 14.04
N CYS A 222 -2.27 17.59 13.26
CA CYS A 222 -3.22 18.67 12.99
C CYS A 222 -3.99 18.58 11.66
N LYS A 223 -3.70 17.56 10.84
CA LYS A 223 -4.52 17.26 9.67
C LYS A 223 -5.72 16.44 10.14
N GLY A 224 -6.93 16.92 9.85
CA GLY A 224 -8.16 16.16 10.10
C GLY A 224 -8.02 14.73 9.59
N PHE A 225 -8.67 13.83 10.32
CA PHE A 225 -8.59 12.38 10.20
C PHE A 225 -8.60 11.90 8.73
N PRO A 226 -7.61 11.11 8.28
CA PRO A 226 -7.67 10.44 6.96
C PRO A 226 -8.86 9.47 6.84
N GLU A 227 -9.58 9.23 7.94
CA GLU A 227 -10.76 8.37 8.00
C GLU A 227 -12.09 9.11 7.83
N ILE A 228 -12.13 10.46 7.89
CA ILE A 228 -13.37 11.21 7.65
C ILE A 228 -13.47 11.61 6.18
N MET A 229 -14.44 11.05 5.47
CA MET A 229 -14.59 11.19 4.03
C MET A 229 -16.06 11.17 3.60
N ILE A 230 -16.35 11.67 2.40
CA ILE A 230 -17.65 11.50 1.75
C ILE A 230 -17.79 10.00 1.41
N ASN A 231 -18.88 9.40 1.89
CA ASN A 231 -19.14 7.96 1.74
C ASN A 231 -20.14 7.67 0.61
N GLU A 232 -21.21 8.44 0.54
CA GLU A 232 -22.29 8.21 -0.42
C GLU A 232 -22.99 9.52 -0.81
N VAL A 233 -23.20 9.71 -2.12
CA VAL A 233 -23.92 10.86 -2.69
C VAL A 233 -24.93 10.34 -3.73
N PRO A 234 -26.23 10.70 -3.66
CA PRO A 234 -27.23 10.24 -4.61
C PRO A 234 -27.00 10.78 -6.02
N SER A 235 -27.61 10.11 -7.00
CA SER A 235 -27.76 10.63 -8.35
C SER A 235 -28.34 12.06 -8.34
N PRO A 236 -27.85 12.97 -9.20
CA PRO A 236 -28.46 14.30 -9.36
C PRO A 236 -29.95 14.27 -9.73
N PHE A 237 -30.42 13.14 -10.28
CA PHE A 237 -31.81 12.92 -10.65
C PHE A 237 -32.65 12.26 -9.54
N ALA A 238 -32.05 11.93 -8.39
CA ALA A 238 -32.76 11.33 -7.27
C ALA A 238 -33.83 12.29 -6.72
N LYS A 239 -34.92 11.71 -6.21
CA LYS A 239 -36.05 12.47 -5.66
C LYS A 239 -35.66 13.24 -4.39
N ASP A 240 -34.85 12.61 -3.55
CA ASP A 240 -34.43 13.12 -2.25
C ASP A 240 -32.91 13.29 -2.22
N LEU A 241 -32.44 14.46 -1.78
CA LEU A 241 -31.01 14.73 -1.59
C LEU A 241 -30.59 14.27 -0.19
N TYR A 242 -29.55 13.46 -0.17
CA TYR A 242 -28.78 13.15 1.04
C TYR A 242 -27.28 13.26 0.75
N ILE A 243 -26.47 13.42 1.79
CA ILE A 243 -25.02 13.26 1.74
C ILE A 243 -24.62 12.45 2.94
N GLU A 244 -23.88 11.37 2.72
CA GLU A 244 -23.35 10.55 3.79
C GLU A 244 -21.85 10.74 3.94
N ILE A 245 -21.41 10.91 5.19
CA ILE A 245 -20.01 11.01 5.58
C ILE A 245 -19.68 9.76 6.40
N LYS A 246 -18.52 9.17 6.14
CA LYS A 246 -17.96 8.07 6.92
C LYS A 246 -16.78 8.58 7.72
N GLY A 247 -16.67 8.11 8.95
CA GLY A 247 -15.57 8.34 9.87
C GLY A 247 -15.53 7.23 10.93
N PRO A 248 -14.60 7.29 11.89
CA PRO A 248 -14.65 6.42 13.05
C PRO A 248 -15.99 6.59 13.79
N PRO A 249 -16.46 5.60 14.57
CA PRO A 249 -17.67 5.72 15.36
C PRO A 249 -17.60 6.83 16.41
N SER A 250 -18.70 7.57 16.63
CA SER A 250 -18.79 8.65 17.61
C SER A 250 -17.78 9.79 17.45
N THR A 251 -17.22 9.98 16.25
CA THR A 251 -16.28 11.06 15.93
C THR A 251 -17.00 12.40 15.80
N LEU A 252 -16.50 13.41 16.50
CA LEU A 252 -17.03 14.78 16.45
C LEU A 252 -16.68 15.44 15.12
N LEU A 253 -17.70 15.81 14.35
CA LEU A 253 -17.56 16.42 13.03
C LEU A 253 -17.57 17.96 13.07
N SER A 254 -17.54 18.55 14.26
CA SER A 254 -17.52 20.01 14.41
C SER A 254 -16.24 20.61 13.83
N GLY A 255 -16.36 21.66 13.03
CA GLY A 255 -15.23 22.25 12.32
C GLY A 255 -15.03 21.66 10.92
N LEU A 256 -16.00 20.90 10.41
CA LEU A 256 -16.08 20.51 9.01
C LEU A 256 -17.19 21.30 8.29
N VAL A 257 -16.98 21.55 7.01
CA VAL A 257 -17.91 22.27 6.14
C VAL A 257 -18.18 21.43 4.91
N LEU A 258 -19.47 21.17 4.66
CA LEU A 258 -19.90 20.58 3.40
C LEU A 258 -20.17 21.70 2.40
N ALA A 259 -19.61 21.60 1.20
CA ALA A 259 -19.76 22.58 0.13
C ALA A 259 -20.22 21.93 -1.17
N PHE A 260 -21.06 22.65 -1.91
CA PHE A 260 -21.56 22.27 -3.22
C PHE A 260 -21.09 23.26 -4.25
N ILE A 261 -20.49 22.77 -5.33
CA ILE A 261 -19.73 23.55 -6.29
C ILE A 261 -20.32 23.37 -7.69
N SER A 262 -20.47 24.48 -8.41
CA SER A 262 -20.87 24.49 -9.81
C SER A 262 -19.65 24.42 -10.69
N GLY A 263 -19.59 23.41 -11.56
CA GLY A 263 -18.50 23.29 -12.51
C GLY A 263 -18.58 24.25 -13.70
N GLU A 264 -19.76 24.82 -13.97
CA GLU A 264 -19.94 25.85 -14.99
C GLU A 264 -19.34 27.19 -14.55
N SER A 265 -19.57 27.59 -13.30
CA SER A 265 -19.06 28.86 -12.75
C SER A 265 -17.75 28.72 -11.96
N ASN A 266 -17.32 27.49 -11.65
CA ASN A 266 -16.24 27.20 -10.69
C ASN A 266 -16.45 27.86 -9.31
N GLU A 267 -17.70 28.05 -8.90
CA GLU A 267 -18.05 28.71 -7.63
C GLU A 267 -18.84 27.78 -6.72
N ILE A 268 -18.66 27.96 -5.41
CA ILE A 268 -19.48 27.34 -4.38
C ILE A 268 -20.89 27.96 -4.48
N TYR A 269 -21.95 27.18 -4.64
CA TYR A 269 -23.32 27.71 -4.62
C TYR A 269 -24.04 27.46 -3.30
N PHE A 270 -23.56 26.52 -2.49
CA PHE A 270 -24.07 26.26 -1.14
C PHE A 270 -22.97 25.71 -0.24
N SER A 271 -23.00 26.06 1.05
CA SER A 271 -22.13 25.48 2.07
C SER A 271 -22.81 25.44 3.43
N THR A 272 -22.41 24.51 4.30
CA THR A 272 -22.95 24.39 5.66
C THR A 272 -21.96 23.76 6.63
N ASP A 273 -22.00 24.17 7.89
CA ASP A 273 -21.22 23.53 8.96
C ASP A 273 -21.82 22.16 9.29
N ILE A 274 -20.98 21.14 9.38
CA ILE A 274 -21.37 19.84 9.90
C ILE A 274 -21.29 19.88 11.44
N ARG A 275 -22.29 19.31 12.11
CA ARG A 275 -22.43 19.39 13.58
C ARG A 275 -22.79 18.04 14.16
N GLY A 276 -22.23 17.69 15.31
CA GLY A 276 -22.55 16.42 15.98
C GLY A 276 -21.52 15.33 15.70
N LEU A 277 -21.92 14.09 15.96
CA LEU A 277 -21.02 12.93 16.00
C LEU A 277 -21.45 11.93 14.93
N THR A 278 -20.50 11.23 14.31
CA THR A 278 -20.81 10.02 13.53
C THR A 278 -21.57 9.01 14.38
N GLY A 279 -22.41 8.20 13.74
CA GLY A 279 -23.13 7.13 14.41
C GLY A 279 -22.20 6.03 14.95
N ARG A 280 -22.75 5.08 15.71
CA ARG A 280 -22.00 3.90 16.19
C ARG A 280 -21.43 3.02 15.07
N ASN A 281 -21.98 3.16 13.87
CA ASN A 281 -21.53 2.50 12.64
C ASN A 281 -20.50 3.34 11.86
N GLY A 282 -20.07 4.49 12.38
CA GLY A 282 -19.15 5.40 11.70
C GLY A 282 -19.80 6.26 10.61
N LEU A 283 -21.12 6.18 10.40
CA LEU A 283 -21.82 6.92 9.35
C LEU A 283 -22.50 8.16 9.90
N TYR A 284 -22.52 9.23 9.13
CA TYR A 284 -23.18 10.49 9.43
C TYR A 284 -23.98 10.97 8.23
N LEU A 285 -25.30 11.05 8.39
CA LEU A 285 -26.24 11.29 7.31
C LEU A 285 -26.85 12.69 7.37
N LEU A 286 -26.73 13.43 6.26
CA LEU A 286 -27.38 14.71 6.03
C LEU A 286 -28.51 14.53 5.01
N GLU A 287 -29.75 14.94 5.32
CA GLU A 287 -30.94 14.78 4.44
C GLU A 287 -31.79 16.06 4.37
N VAL A 288 -32.57 16.22 3.30
CA VAL A 288 -33.51 17.35 3.13
C VAL A 288 -34.75 17.25 4.04
N GLU A 289 -35.41 16.09 4.13
CA GLU A 289 -36.56 15.87 5.03
C GLU A 289 -36.28 14.75 6.05
N LYS A 290 -36.60 14.97 7.33
CA LYS A 290 -36.52 13.93 8.37
C LYS A 290 -37.59 12.85 8.16
N HIS A 291 -37.35 11.92 7.25
CA HIS A 291 -38.13 10.69 7.20
C HIS A 291 -37.66 9.76 8.34
N GLY A 292 -38.34 9.84 9.50
CA GLY A 292 -38.20 8.85 10.57
C GLY A 292 -36.90 8.88 11.39
N ASN A 293 -36.47 10.06 11.88
CA ASN A 293 -35.31 10.23 12.78
C ASN A 293 -33.97 9.63 12.29
N ARG A 294 -33.83 9.32 11.00
CA ARG A 294 -32.66 8.65 10.43
C ARG A 294 -31.47 9.60 10.20
N ALA A 295 -31.73 10.82 9.74
CA ALA A 295 -30.68 11.82 9.54
C ALA A 295 -30.26 12.54 10.82
N GLN A 296 -28.94 12.65 11.02
CA GLN A 296 -28.34 13.39 12.13
C GLN A 296 -28.37 14.91 11.90
N GLN A 297 -28.36 15.37 10.64
CA GLN A 297 -28.49 16.80 10.29
C GLN A 297 -29.37 17.02 9.05
N THR A 298 -30.04 18.16 9.01
CA THR A 298 -30.97 18.51 7.93
C THR A 298 -30.35 19.53 6.97
N LEU A 299 -30.48 19.28 5.66
CA LEU A 299 -30.14 20.20 4.57
C LEU A 299 -31.37 21.02 4.15
N PRO A 300 -31.22 22.27 3.69
CA PRO A 300 -32.36 23.04 3.20
C PRO A 300 -32.96 22.45 1.91
N ASP A 301 -34.29 22.46 1.79
CA ASP A 301 -35.03 21.97 0.61
C ASP A 301 -34.64 22.66 -0.70
N THR A 302 -34.02 23.84 -0.62
CA THR A 302 -33.54 24.62 -1.77
C THR A 302 -32.26 24.06 -2.39
N VAL A 303 -31.53 23.18 -1.70
CA VAL A 303 -30.26 22.62 -2.17
C VAL A 303 -30.52 21.40 -3.03
N ARG A 304 -29.93 21.35 -4.23
CA ARG A 304 -30.00 20.24 -5.17
C ARG A 304 -28.64 20.08 -5.86
N LEU A 305 -28.32 18.84 -6.24
CA LEU A 305 -27.19 18.56 -7.12
C LEU A 305 -27.47 19.11 -8.53
N ILE A 306 -26.41 19.40 -9.28
CA ILE A 306 -26.51 19.95 -10.63
C ILE A 306 -26.90 18.81 -11.58
N THR A 307 -28.04 18.95 -12.25
CA THR A 307 -28.56 17.90 -13.15
C THR A 307 -28.02 17.98 -14.58
N LYS A 308 -27.36 19.09 -14.94
CA LYS A 308 -26.79 19.33 -16.28
C LYS A 308 -25.43 20.00 -16.16
N GLY A 309 -24.43 19.43 -16.83
CA GLY A 309 -23.03 19.85 -16.72
C GLY A 309 -22.31 19.21 -15.53
N VAL A 310 -21.17 19.81 -15.17
CA VAL A 310 -20.29 19.30 -14.11
C VAL A 310 -20.69 19.90 -12.76
N GLY A 311 -20.74 19.07 -11.72
CA GLY A 311 -20.92 19.48 -10.33
C GLY A 311 -19.93 18.80 -9.40
N ALA A 312 -19.75 19.35 -8.21
CA ALA A 312 -18.97 18.70 -7.16
C ALA A 312 -19.59 18.89 -5.76
N VAL A 313 -19.36 17.90 -4.91
CA VAL A 313 -19.59 17.97 -3.47
C VAL A 313 -18.23 17.83 -2.80
N ALA A 314 -17.88 18.76 -1.92
CA ALA A 314 -16.58 18.82 -1.27
C ALA A 314 -16.72 18.98 0.24
N LEU A 315 -15.82 18.33 0.97
CA LEU A 315 -15.69 18.40 2.41
C LEU A 315 -14.44 19.22 2.76
N TYR A 316 -14.61 20.25 3.57
CA TYR A 316 -13.55 21.18 3.96
C TYR A 316 -13.37 21.21 5.48
N LEU A 317 -12.15 21.45 5.92
CA LEU A 317 -11.83 21.82 7.30
C LEU A 317 -12.09 23.32 7.50
N GLY A 318 -12.86 23.69 8.53
CA GLY A 318 -13.06 25.08 8.95
C GLY A 318 -14.50 25.40 9.32
N LYS A 319 -14.95 26.61 8.93
CA LYS A 319 -16.32 27.10 9.17
C LYS A 319 -16.93 27.62 7.87
N SER A 320 -18.23 27.45 7.72
CA SER A 320 -19.01 27.86 6.55
C SER A 320 -18.94 29.36 6.28
N SER A 321 -18.61 30.17 7.30
CA SER A 321 -18.32 31.60 7.15
C SER A 321 -17.10 31.91 6.27
N ARG A 322 -16.23 30.93 5.98
CA ARG A 322 -15.04 31.08 5.11
C ARG A 322 -15.15 30.34 3.79
N ILE A 323 -16.10 29.42 3.66
CA ILE A 323 -16.42 28.69 2.44
C ILE A 323 -17.72 29.30 1.90
N VAL A 324 -17.63 30.50 1.36
CA VAL A 324 -18.80 31.36 1.13
C VAL A 324 -19.45 31.04 -0.23
N PRO A 325 -20.79 31.00 -0.33
CA PRO A 325 -21.46 30.89 -1.62
C PRO A 325 -21.13 32.08 -2.55
N LYS A 326 -21.07 31.82 -3.86
CA LYS A 326 -20.68 32.75 -4.94
C LYS A 326 -19.22 33.20 -4.89
N THR A 327 -18.35 32.37 -4.33
CA THR A 327 -16.90 32.56 -4.44
C THR A 327 -16.25 31.34 -5.08
N PRO A 328 -15.07 31.49 -5.69
CA PRO A 328 -14.27 30.35 -6.13
C PRO A 328 -14.02 29.37 -4.99
N PHE A 329 -13.97 28.08 -5.29
CA PHE A 329 -13.66 27.07 -4.28
C PHE A 329 -12.16 27.08 -3.92
N PRO A 330 -11.79 27.00 -2.62
CA PRO A 330 -10.40 26.88 -2.24
C PRO A 330 -9.91 25.45 -2.43
N THR A 331 -8.62 25.28 -2.71
CA THR A 331 -7.93 23.97 -2.63
C THR A 331 -7.29 23.74 -1.26
N SER A 332 -7.12 24.80 -0.47
CA SER A 332 -6.65 24.72 0.92
C SER A 332 -7.75 24.26 1.87
N GLY A 333 -7.39 23.39 2.81
CA GLY A 333 -8.34 22.82 3.77
C GLY A 333 -9.33 21.83 3.16
N LEU A 334 -9.17 21.43 1.89
CA LEU A 334 -9.93 20.35 1.28
C LEU A 334 -9.59 19.03 1.96
N ILE A 335 -10.61 18.30 2.42
CA ILE A 335 -10.48 16.99 3.06
C ILE A 335 -10.78 15.88 2.05
N ASP A 336 -11.90 16.01 1.34
CA ASP A 336 -12.36 15.02 0.35
C ASP A 336 -13.35 15.66 -0.62
N ALA A 337 -13.50 15.12 -1.83
CA ALA A 337 -14.47 15.60 -2.80
C ALA A 337 -14.94 14.51 -3.76
N LEU A 338 -16.16 14.70 -4.25
CA LEU A 338 -16.75 13.95 -5.35
C LEU A 338 -17.04 14.92 -6.50
N VAL A 339 -16.51 14.63 -7.69
CA VAL A 339 -16.83 15.36 -8.93
C VAL A 339 -17.68 14.45 -9.84
N TYR A 340 -18.78 14.99 -10.35
CA TYR A 340 -19.73 14.26 -11.20
C TYR A 340 -20.18 15.09 -12.43
N THR A 341 -20.62 14.41 -13.48
CA THR A 341 -21.06 15.04 -14.75
C THR A 341 -22.15 14.22 -15.45
N ASP A 342 -22.99 14.89 -16.24
CA ASP A 342 -24.02 14.28 -17.10
C ASP A 342 -23.56 14.01 -18.54
N ASN A 343 -22.40 14.54 -18.95
CA ASN A 343 -21.81 14.39 -20.29
C ASN A 343 -20.32 13.98 -20.20
N GLU A 344 -19.85 13.08 -21.08
CA GLU A 344 -18.45 12.60 -21.16
C GLU A 344 -17.49 13.66 -21.75
N GLY A 345 -17.88 14.94 -21.73
CA GLY A 345 -17.05 16.05 -22.20
C GLY A 345 -15.86 16.34 -21.28
N THR A 346 -14.92 17.13 -21.79
CA THR A 346 -13.73 17.57 -21.03
C THR A 346 -14.11 18.40 -19.82
N VAL A 347 -13.76 17.92 -18.62
CA VAL A 347 -13.91 18.64 -17.34
C VAL A 347 -12.76 19.65 -17.17
N SER A 348 -13.06 20.83 -16.64
CA SER A 348 -12.08 21.91 -16.44
C SER A 348 -10.93 21.49 -15.51
N GLN A 349 -9.72 21.98 -15.79
CA GLN A 349 -8.51 21.65 -15.01
C GLN A 349 -8.67 21.99 -13.51
N SER A 350 -9.37 23.09 -13.19
CA SER A 350 -9.62 23.50 -11.80
C SER A 350 -10.52 22.54 -11.02
N LEU A 351 -11.46 21.84 -11.67
CA LEU A 351 -12.29 20.83 -11.01
C LEU A 351 -11.58 19.48 -10.89
N GLN A 352 -10.64 19.18 -11.79
CA GLN A 352 -9.76 18.02 -11.67
C GLN A 352 -8.86 18.12 -10.42
N GLU A 353 -8.49 19.35 -10.00
CA GLU A 353 -7.75 19.60 -8.76
C GLU A 353 -8.55 19.20 -7.50
N LEU A 354 -9.89 19.25 -7.53
CA LEU A 354 -10.72 18.78 -6.41
C LEU A 354 -10.72 17.25 -6.29
N ASN A 355 -10.59 16.52 -7.41
CA ASN A 355 -10.75 15.06 -7.41
C ASN A 355 -9.46 14.30 -7.08
N ALA A 356 -8.33 14.99 -6.87
CA ALA A 356 -7.03 14.41 -6.49
C ALA A 356 -6.59 13.18 -7.32
N GLY A 357 -7.03 13.08 -8.59
CA GLY A 357 -6.74 11.94 -9.47
C GLY A 357 -7.74 10.77 -9.47
N HIS A 358 -8.87 10.86 -8.74
CA HIS A 358 -9.96 9.87 -8.81
C HIS A 358 -10.76 9.99 -10.12
N PRO A 359 -11.46 8.92 -10.57
CA PRO A 359 -12.36 8.98 -11.71
C PRO A 359 -13.52 9.96 -11.47
N ILE A 360 -13.95 10.64 -12.53
CA ILE A 360 -15.14 11.50 -12.50
C ILE A 360 -16.37 10.61 -12.66
N ILE A 361 -17.38 10.78 -11.81
CA ILE A 361 -18.60 9.96 -11.88
C ILE A 361 -19.53 10.47 -12.98
N PHE A 362 -19.88 9.60 -13.91
CA PHE A 362 -20.79 9.89 -15.00
C PHE A 362 -22.22 9.44 -14.67
N THR A 363 -23.18 10.38 -14.64
CA THR A 363 -24.57 10.09 -14.27
C THR A 363 -25.52 10.30 -15.45
N GLN A 364 -26.21 9.24 -15.90
CA GLN A 364 -27.18 9.31 -17.01
C GLN A 364 -28.59 9.70 -16.54
N SER A 365 -29.36 10.36 -17.42
CA SER A 365 -30.75 10.75 -17.12
C SER A 365 -31.66 9.52 -17.01
N GLY A 366 -32.38 9.39 -15.89
CA GLY A 366 -33.39 8.33 -15.68
C GLY A 366 -33.13 7.43 -14.47
N ASN A 367 -31.89 7.38 -13.96
CA ASN A 367 -31.54 6.58 -12.80
C ASN A 367 -31.73 7.36 -11.49
N ILE A 368 -32.90 7.20 -10.88
CA ILE A 368 -33.32 7.92 -9.66
C ILE A 368 -32.98 7.17 -8.35
N SER A 369 -32.57 5.91 -8.44
CA SER A 369 -32.33 5.00 -7.29
C SER A 369 -30.86 4.61 -7.09
N ILE A 370 -29.94 5.31 -7.76
CA ILE A 370 -28.50 5.05 -7.70
C ILE A 370 -27.78 6.17 -6.95
N SER A 371 -26.62 5.84 -6.39
CA SER A 371 -25.72 6.74 -5.70
C SER A 371 -24.28 6.49 -6.11
N ALA A 372 -23.45 7.53 -6.04
CA ALA A 372 -22.01 7.40 -6.01
C ALA A 372 -21.61 6.98 -4.59
N SER A 373 -21.31 5.70 -4.41
CA SER A 373 -20.91 5.10 -3.13
C SER A 373 -19.44 4.74 -3.14
N ARG A 374 -18.77 5.00 -2.03
CA ARG A 374 -17.37 4.67 -1.85
C ARG A 374 -17.21 3.17 -1.55
N CYS A 375 -16.49 2.47 -2.41
CA CYS A 375 -16.26 1.04 -2.30
C CYS A 375 -14.76 0.72 -2.25
N ASN A 376 -14.38 -0.26 -1.42
CA ASN A 376 -13.00 -0.72 -1.37
C ASN A 376 -12.70 -1.52 -2.65
N GLY A 377 -11.59 -1.18 -3.32
CA GLY A 377 -11.05 -2.01 -4.39
C GLY A 377 -10.46 -3.31 -3.85
N SER A 378 -10.12 -4.24 -4.74
CA SER A 378 -9.26 -5.38 -4.39
C SER A 378 -7.92 -4.89 -3.81
N GLU A 379 -7.30 -5.74 -2.99
CA GLU A 379 -6.11 -5.45 -2.16
C GLU A 379 -5.14 -4.45 -2.80
N GLY A 380 -4.92 -3.32 -2.12
CA GLY A 380 -3.93 -2.30 -2.50
C GLY A 380 -4.45 -1.10 -3.31
N LYS A 381 -5.75 -1.01 -3.63
CA LYS A 381 -6.33 0.20 -4.27
C LYS A 381 -7.08 1.09 -3.25
N PRO A 382 -6.94 2.44 -3.33
CA PRO A 382 -7.71 3.36 -2.50
C PRO A 382 -9.21 3.22 -2.79
N SER A 383 -10.03 3.45 -1.77
CA SER A 383 -11.49 3.39 -1.87
C SER A 383 -12.00 4.42 -2.88
N ALA A 384 -12.63 3.97 -3.96
CA ALA A 384 -13.11 4.83 -5.04
C ALA A 384 -14.64 4.92 -5.05
N PHE A 385 -15.19 5.98 -5.64
CA PHE A 385 -16.63 6.07 -5.87
C PHE A 385 -17.05 5.14 -7.02
N LEU A 386 -18.09 4.34 -6.79
CA LEU A 386 -18.76 3.50 -7.77
C LEU A 386 -20.25 3.84 -7.78
N LEU A 387 -20.91 3.67 -8.91
CA LEU A 387 -22.37 3.79 -8.97
C LEU A 387 -23.02 2.52 -8.43
N THR A 388 -23.74 2.64 -7.32
CA THR A 388 -24.42 1.53 -6.63
C THR A 388 -25.88 1.88 -6.37
N ASN A 389 -26.64 0.95 -5.79
CA ASN A 389 -27.94 1.26 -5.21
C ASN A 389 -27.77 2.24 -4.03
N SER A 390 -28.75 3.13 -3.86
CA SER A 390 -28.79 4.06 -2.74
C SER A 390 -28.96 3.35 -1.38
N THR A 391 -28.03 3.58 -0.45
CA THR A 391 -27.96 2.96 0.88
C THR A 391 -27.82 3.96 2.05
N PRO A 392 -28.56 5.08 2.09
CA PRO A 392 -28.35 6.15 3.09
C PRO A 392 -28.46 5.63 4.53
N GLY A 393 -27.43 5.79 5.35
CA GLY A 393 -27.36 5.32 6.75
C GLY A 393 -27.10 3.82 6.91
N GLN A 394 -26.78 3.11 5.83
CA GLN A 394 -26.48 1.68 5.80
C GLN A 394 -25.12 1.44 5.14
N THR A 395 -24.61 0.21 5.23
CA THR A 395 -23.39 -0.16 4.51
C THR A 395 -23.63 -0.08 3.00
N ASN A 396 -22.70 0.57 2.29
CA ASN A 396 -22.73 0.68 0.83
C ASN A 396 -22.89 -0.70 0.16
N ASP A 397 -23.74 -0.76 -0.86
CA ASP A 397 -23.96 -1.98 -1.67
C ASP A 397 -22.79 -2.20 -2.64
N CYS A 398 -21.60 -2.41 -2.08
CA CYS A 398 -20.32 -2.56 -2.79
C CYS A 398 -20.10 -3.97 -3.34
N ARG A 399 -21.18 -4.67 -3.71
CA ARG A 399 -21.04 -6.01 -4.29
C ARG A 399 -20.20 -5.89 -5.56
N PRO A 400 -19.07 -6.61 -5.68
CA PRO A 400 -18.51 -6.85 -6.98
C PRO A 400 -19.56 -7.66 -7.74
N GLU A 401 -20.19 -7.08 -8.76
CA GLU A 401 -20.83 -7.92 -9.77
C GLU A 401 -19.74 -8.86 -10.25
N SER A 402 -19.93 -10.16 -9.98
CA SER A 402 -19.05 -11.21 -10.46
C SER A 402 -18.87 -11.01 -11.96
N LEU A 403 -17.65 -10.75 -12.41
CA LEU A 403 -17.33 -10.64 -13.83
C LEU A 403 -17.94 -11.83 -14.58
N PRO A 404 -18.77 -11.60 -15.62
CA PRO A 404 -18.92 -12.58 -16.67
C PRO A 404 -17.52 -12.80 -17.27
N GLY A 405 -17.08 -14.06 -17.32
CA GLY A 405 -15.80 -14.43 -17.92
C GLY A 405 -15.73 -14.01 -19.39
N ASP A 406 -14.54 -14.12 -19.99
CA ASP A 406 -14.30 -13.74 -21.38
C ASP A 406 -15.43 -14.23 -22.32
N VAL A 407 -16.08 -13.28 -22.99
CA VAL A 407 -17.19 -13.58 -23.91
C VAL A 407 -16.64 -13.79 -25.30
N ARG A 408 -17.04 -14.91 -25.91
CA ARG A 408 -16.72 -15.26 -27.30
C ARG A 408 -18.00 -15.38 -28.12
N LEU A 409 -18.14 -14.52 -29.12
CA LEU A 409 -19.25 -14.52 -30.07
C LEU A 409 -18.73 -14.73 -31.48
N CYS A 410 -19.51 -15.43 -32.31
CA CYS A 410 -19.11 -15.78 -33.66
C CYS A 410 -20.17 -15.40 -34.68
N PHE A 411 -19.71 -14.91 -35.83
CA PHE A 411 -20.56 -14.32 -36.85
C PHE A 411 -20.15 -14.78 -38.25
N ARG A 412 -21.13 -14.79 -39.16
CA ARG A 412 -20.96 -15.03 -40.59
C ARG A 412 -21.22 -13.75 -41.37
N THR A 413 -20.32 -13.43 -42.29
CA THR A 413 -20.39 -12.28 -43.20
C THR A 413 -19.90 -12.67 -44.60
N SER A 414 -20.21 -11.86 -45.60
CA SER A 414 -19.67 -12.01 -46.96
C SER A 414 -18.18 -11.64 -47.06
N ASP A 415 -17.71 -10.74 -46.21
CA ASP A 415 -16.31 -10.30 -46.13
C ASP A 415 -16.04 -9.76 -44.71
N CYS A 416 -15.15 -10.42 -43.95
CA CYS A 416 -14.80 -9.99 -42.59
C CYS A 416 -13.53 -9.14 -42.50
N ALA A 417 -12.76 -9.03 -43.59
CA ALA A 417 -11.48 -8.29 -43.59
C ALA A 417 -11.69 -6.77 -43.46
N ILE A 418 -12.92 -6.31 -43.66
CA ILE A 418 -13.34 -4.91 -43.54
C ILE A 418 -13.24 -4.42 -42.08
N TRP A 419 -13.25 -5.31 -41.09
CA TRP A 419 -13.28 -4.95 -39.65
C TRP A 419 -11.98 -5.28 -38.89
N GLU A 420 -10.90 -5.62 -39.59
CA GLU A 420 -9.56 -5.73 -39.00
C GLU A 420 -8.92 -4.32 -38.91
N GLY A 421 -9.02 -3.65 -37.76
CA GLY A 421 -8.40 -2.33 -37.54
C GLY A 421 -9.32 -1.27 -36.90
N GLU A 422 -9.25 -0.02 -37.38
CA GLU A 422 -9.91 1.18 -36.80
C GLU A 422 -11.45 1.14 -36.78
N ASP A 423 -12.09 0.17 -37.44
CA ASP A 423 -13.56 0.06 -37.57
C ASP A 423 -14.24 -0.86 -36.52
N ALA A 424 -13.48 -1.42 -35.58
CA ALA A 424 -14.02 -2.22 -34.47
C ALA A 424 -15.09 -1.51 -33.60
N PRO A 425 -15.01 -0.19 -33.32
CA PRO A 425 -16.03 0.51 -32.55
C PRO A 425 -17.41 0.56 -33.22
N GLU A 426 -17.47 0.63 -34.56
CA GLU A 426 -18.73 0.63 -35.30
C GLU A 426 -19.43 -0.73 -35.22
N PHE A 427 -18.65 -1.82 -35.29
CA PHE A 427 -19.14 -3.19 -35.10
C PHE A 427 -19.72 -3.40 -33.69
N LEU A 428 -18.99 -2.95 -32.66
CA LEU A 428 -19.44 -3.07 -31.27
C LEU A 428 -20.68 -2.23 -30.97
N ALA A 429 -20.83 -1.06 -31.58
CA ALA A 429 -22.03 -0.24 -31.46
C ALA A 429 -23.27 -0.91 -32.07
N ALA A 430 -23.15 -1.50 -33.27
CA ALA A 430 -24.23 -2.23 -33.90
C ALA A 430 -24.60 -3.52 -33.13
N LEU A 431 -23.60 -4.22 -32.58
CA LEU A 431 -23.82 -5.38 -31.71
C LEU A 431 -24.55 -5.00 -30.42
N ALA A 432 -24.14 -3.91 -29.77
CA ALA A 432 -24.79 -3.39 -28.56
C ALA A 432 -26.27 -3.09 -28.81
N GLN A 433 -26.59 -2.41 -29.91
CA GLN A 433 -27.97 -2.09 -30.30
C GLN A 433 -28.81 -3.35 -30.57
N SER A 434 -28.22 -4.35 -31.22
CA SER A 434 -28.88 -5.63 -31.50
C SER A 434 -29.23 -6.39 -30.21
N LEU A 435 -28.29 -6.50 -29.27
CA LEU A 435 -28.52 -7.10 -27.96
C LEU A 435 -29.54 -6.30 -27.14
N GLN A 436 -29.44 -4.97 -27.15
CA GLN A 436 -30.38 -4.06 -26.48
C GLN A 436 -31.82 -4.26 -26.94
N SER A 437 -32.04 -4.54 -28.24
CA SER A 437 -33.38 -4.81 -28.79
C SER A 437 -34.04 -6.08 -28.26
N LEU A 438 -33.24 -7.02 -27.73
CA LEU A 438 -33.71 -8.31 -27.22
C LEU A 438 -33.97 -8.28 -25.71
N CYS A 439 -33.13 -7.60 -24.94
CA CYS A 439 -33.21 -7.54 -23.48
C CYS A 439 -33.97 -6.32 -22.93
N GLN A 440 -34.16 -5.25 -23.72
CA GLN A 440 -34.53 -3.92 -23.21
C GLN A 440 -33.56 -3.38 -22.13
N CYS A 441 -32.29 -3.77 -22.20
CA CYS A 441 -31.22 -3.43 -21.25
C CYS A 441 -30.35 -2.27 -21.76
N ASN A 442 -29.54 -1.65 -20.89
CA ASN A 442 -28.72 -0.49 -21.24
C ASN A 442 -27.29 -0.89 -21.62
N LEU A 443 -27.12 -1.47 -22.82
CA LEU A 443 -25.82 -1.86 -23.38
C LEU A 443 -25.31 -0.81 -24.38
N SER A 444 -24.03 -0.47 -24.31
CA SER A 444 -23.34 0.42 -25.25
C SER A 444 -22.07 -0.26 -25.80
N ALA A 445 -21.44 0.36 -26.82
CA ALA A 445 -20.15 -0.13 -27.32
C ALA A 445 -19.06 -0.15 -26.23
N SER A 446 -19.10 0.80 -25.29
CA SER A 446 -18.20 0.88 -24.14
C SER A 446 -18.45 -0.20 -23.08
N SER A 447 -19.56 -0.93 -23.15
CA SER A 447 -19.80 -2.12 -22.34
C SER A 447 -18.89 -3.29 -22.74
N PHE A 448 -18.23 -3.23 -23.90
CA PHE A 448 -17.29 -4.24 -24.37
C PHE A 448 -15.85 -3.74 -24.21
N THR A 449 -15.13 -4.27 -23.22
CA THR A 449 -13.71 -3.98 -22.97
C THR A 449 -12.85 -5.11 -23.54
N ASP A 450 -11.57 -4.82 -23.82
CA ASP A 450 -10.62 -5.79 -24.39
C ASP A 450 -11.14 -6.51 -25.64
N ALA A 451 -11.97 -5.81 -26.43
CA ALA A 451 -12.61 -6.36 -27.61
C ALA A 451 -11.59 -6.55 -28.75
N SER A 452 -11.48 -7.78 -29.22
CA SER A 452 -10.64 -8.16 -30.37
C SER A 452 -11.48 -8.93 -31.37
N LEU A 453 -11.40 -8.50 -32.63
CA LEU A 453 -12.05 -9.14 -33.77
C LEU A 453 -10.99 -9.91 -34.56
N THR A 454 -11.27 -11.16 -34.90
CA THR A 454 -10.41 -11.98 -35.76
C THR A 454 -11.22 -12.48 -36.95
N CYS A 455 -10.70 -12.23 -38.16
CA CYS A 455 -11.34 -12.64 -39.41
C CYS A 455 -10.69 -13.90 -39.98
N ASN A 456 -11.51 -14.81 -40.47
CA ASN A 456 -11.10 -15.93 -41.30
C ASN A 456 -12.07 -16.09 -42.48
N SER A 457 -11.79 -15.36 -43.56
CA SER A 457 -12.56 -15.32 -44.82
C SER A 457 -14.02 -14.86 -44.67
N THR A 458 -14.93 -15.74 -44.24
CA THR A 458 -16.37 -15.44 -44.06
C THR A 458 -16.83 -15.56 -42.62
N PHE A 459 -15.90 -15.86 -41.71
CA PHE A 459 -16.13 -16.04 -40.29
C PHE A 459 -15.43 -14.95 -39.50
N LEU A 460 -16.17 -14.29 -38.62
CA LEU A 460 -15.67 -13.27 -37.72
C LEU A 460 -15.86 -13.75 -36.29
N SER A 461 -14.81 -13.76 -35.48
CA SER A 461 -14.91 -14.06 -34.06
C SER A 461 -14.55 -12.85 -33.21
N LEU A 462 -15.44 -12.52 -32.27
CA LEU A 462 -15.27 -11.46 -31.29
C LEU A 462 -14.88 -12.10 -29.96
N HIS A 463 -13.77 -11.64 -29.40
CA HIS A 463 -13.36 -11.94 -28.04
C HIS A 463 -13.34 -10.64 -27.25
N THR A 464 -14.10 -10.56 -26.17
CA THR A 464 -14.25 -9.32 -25.39
C THR A 464 -14.61 -9.65 -23.96
N ARG A 465 -14.34 -8.72 -23.05
CA ARG A 465 -14.88 -8.70 -21.70
C ARG A 465 -16.03 -7.72 -21.62
N LEU A 466 -17.03 -8.03 -20.79
CA LEU A 466 -18.09 -7.07 -20.52
C LEU A 466 -17.73 -6.24 -19.29
N SER A 467 -17.72 -4.93 -19.48
CA SER A 467 -17.83 -3.97 -18.39
C SER A 467 -19.31 -3.74 -18.15
N THR A 468 -19.85 -4.32 -17.08
CA THR A 468 -21.28 -4.19 -16.79
C THR A 468 -21.58 -2.77 -16.32
N SER A 469 -22.38 -2.07 -17.12
CA SER A 469 -23.23 -0.97 -16.65
C SER A 469 -24.57 -1.59 -16.27
N LEU A 470 -24.84 -1.61 -14.96
CA LEU A 470 -26.15 -1.76 -14.28
C LEU A 470 -27.31 -2.22 -15.19
N THR A 471 -27.64 -3.52 -15.19
CA THR A 471 -29.03 -4.06 -15.26
C THR A 471 -29.14 -5.57 -15.48
N LEU A 472 -28.08 -6.31 -15.82
CA LEU A 472 -28.18 -7.75 -16.09
C LEU A 472 -27.33 -8.57 -15.11
N GLN A 473 -27.99 -9.45 -14.35
CA GLN A 473 -27.27 -10.45 -13.55
C GLN A 473 -26.55 -11.42 -14.49
N LYS A 474 -25.46 -12.03 -14.02
CA LYS A 474 -24.66 -12.99 -14.81
C LYS A 474 -25.51 -14.12 -15.42
N GLU A 475 -26.51 -14.58 -14.68
CA GLU A 475 -27.46 -15.62 -15.10
C GLU A 475 -28.36 -15.12 -16.26
N ASP A 476 -28.82 -13.87 -16.21
CA ASP A 476 -29.62 -13.25 -17.29
C ASP A 476 -28.79 -12.99 -18.55
N PHE A 477 -27.51 -12.64 -18.41
CA PHE A 477 -26.61 -12.45 -19.55
C PHE A 477 -26.25 -13.77 -20.23
N GLU A 478 -25.98 -14.84 -19.46
CA GLU A 478 -25.73 -16.17 -20.03
C GLU A 478 -26.99 -16.70 -20.76
N GLU A 479 -28.19 -16.46 -20.22
CA GLU A 479 -29.46 -16.79 -20.89
C GLU A 479 -29.70 -15.93 -22.14
N LEU A 480 -29.42 -14.62 -22.08
CA LEU A 480 -29.49 -13.71 -23.22
C LEU A 480 -28.50 -14.10 -24.32
N GLN A 481 -27.25 -14.41 -23.95
CA GLN A 481 -26.21 -14.84 -24.87
C GLN A 481 -26.64 -16.16 -25.53
N GLN A 482 -27.14 -17.11 -24.76
CA GLN A 482 -27.65 -18.36 -25.30
C GLN A 482 -28.84 -18.13 -26.23
N HIS A 483 -29.76 -17.21 -25.90
CA HIS A 483 -30.88 -16.83 -26.75
C HIS A 483 -30.44 -16.14 -28.05
N PHE A 484 -29.50 -15.20 -27.96
CA PHE A 484 -28.93 -14.47 -29.09
C PHE A 484 -28.24 -15.41 -30.08
N VAL A 485 -27.47 -16.36 -29.55
CA VAL A 485 -26.69 -17.34 -30.29
C VAL A 485 -27.57 -18.44 -30.91
N THR A 486 -28.63 -18.87 -30.22
CA THR A 486 -29.58 -19.88 -30.73
C THR A 486 -30.58 -19.31 -31.73
N SER A 487 -30.92 -18.02 -31.64
CA SER A 487 -31.87 -17.36 -32.54
C SER A 487 -31.29 -17.01 -33.91
N GLY A 488 -29.96 -17.07 -34.08
CA GLY A 488 -29.30 -16.81 -35.37
C GLY A 488 -29.57 -15.41 -35.91
N VAL A 489 -29.61 -14.42 -35.02
CA VAL A 489 -29.99 -13.03 -35.35
C VAL A 489 -29.07 -12.47 -36.45
N THR A 490 -29.66 -11.77 -37.43
CA THR A 490 -28.91 -11.01 -38.43
C THR A 490 -29.06 -9.51 -38.13
N PHE A 491 -27.94 -8.80 -38.05
CA PHE A 491 -27.92 -7.34 -37.90
C PHE A 491 -26.96 -6.73 -38.92
N THR A 492 -27.14 -5.44 -39.18
CA THR A 492 -26.38 -4.68 -40.17
C THR A 492 -25.28 -3.87 -39.51
N VAL A 493 -24.06 -3.96 -40.03
CA VAL A 493 -22.94 -3.07 -39.67
C VAL A 493 -22.57 -2.32 -40.95
N GLY A 494 -22.78 -1.00 -40.98
CA GLY A 494 -22.73 -0.22 -42.22
C GLY A 494 -23.70 -0.78 -43.28
N ASN A 495 -23.16 -1.28 -44.40
CA ASN A 495 -23.92 -1.88 -45.51
C ASN A 495 -23.82 -3.42 -45.59
N VAL A 496 -23.25 -4.07 -44.57
CA VAL A 496 -22.97 -5.52 -44.59
C VAL A 496 -23.83 -6.24 -43.56
N ASN A 497 -24.46 -7.34 -44.00
CA ASN A 497 -25.27 -8.19 -43.14
C ASN A 497 -24.39 -9.19 -42.39
N VAL A 498 -24.52 -9.19 -41.06
CA VAL A 498 -23.77 -10.04 -40.14
C VAL A 498 -24.74 -10.97 -39.43
N THR A 499 -24.51 -12.28 -39.52
CA THR A 499 -25.40 -13.30 -38.92
C THR A 499 -24.70 -14.01 -37.77
N VAL A 500 -25.34 -14.09 -36.60
CA VAL A 500 -24.81 -14.76 -35.40
C VAL A 500 -24.77 -16.29 -35.60
N LEU A 501 -23.70 -16.93 -35.13
CA LEU A 501 -23.47 -18.37 -35.22
C LEU A 501 -23.38 -19.04 -33.83
N PRO A 502 -23.86 -20.29 -33.72
CA PRO A 502 -23.82 -21.07 -32.48
C PRO A 502 -22.42 -21.50 -32.01
N SER A 503 -21.44 -21.56 -32.92
CA SER A 503 -20.08 -21.98 -32.59
C SER A 503 -19.04 -21.32 -33.48
N CYS A 504 -17.86 -21.10 -32.94
CA CYS A 504 -16.68 -20.57 -33.62
C CYS A 504 -15.89 -21.61 -34.42
N LEU A 505 -16.36 -22.86 -34.43
CA LEU A 505 -15.78 -23.95 -35.21
C LEU A 505 -16.52 -24.07 -36.55
N PRO A 506 -15.82 -24.32 -37.67
CA PRO A 506 -16.48 -24.68 -38.91
C PRO A 506 -17.23 -26.00 -38.68
N LEU A 507 -18.54 -26.01 -38.96
CA LEU A 507 -19.36 -27.23 -38.90
C LEU A 507 -18.82 -28.26 -39.90
N THR A 508 -17.91 -29.12 -39.46
CA THR A 508 -17.64 -30.39 -40.12
C THR A 508 -18.79 -31.34 -39.81
N ALA A 509 -19.41 -31.85 -40.87
CA ALA A 509 -20.56 -32.72 -40.79
C ALA A 509 -20.27 -33.99 -39.95
N SER A 510 -21.14 -34.20 -38.97
CA SER A 510 -21.66 -35.48 -38.44
C SER A 510 -20.73 -36.70 -38.51
N SER A 511 -20.27 -37.17 -37.33
CA SER A 511 -19.89 -38.58 -37.15
C SER A 511 -20.38 -39.08 -35.79
N THR A 512 -21.25 -40.08 -35.89
CA THR A 512 -21.90 -40.89 -34.86
C THR A 512 -20.92 -41.64 -33.94
N LEU A 513 -21.16 -41.60 -32.63
CA LEU A 513 -20.60 -42.51 -31.62
C LEU A 513 -21.41 -43.83 -31.53
N PRO A 514 -20.77 -44.97 -31.19
CA PRO A 514 -21.40 -46.06 -30.45
C PRO A 514 -20.83 -46.17 -29.00
N PRO A 515 -21.48 -46.95 -28.12
CA PRO A 515 -21.70 -46.56 -26.73
C PRO A 515 -20.79 -47.21 -25.68
N ALA A 516 -20.92 -46.64 -24.47
CA ALA A 516 -20.34 -46.95 -23.17
C ALA A 516 -20.03 -48.41 -22.82
N THR A 517 -18.95 -48.59 -22.07
CA THR A 517 -18.81 -49.66 -21.08
C THR A 517 -18.12 -49.10 -19.83
N ASP A 518 -18.72 -49.42 -18.69
CA ASP A 518 -18.54 -48.92 -17.31
C ASP A 518 -17.44 -49.75 -16.57
N PRO A 519 -17.27 -49.64 -15.22
CA PRO A 519 -16.39 -48.75 -14.47
C PRO A 519 -15.22 -49.48 -13.76
N THR A 520 -14.56 -48.74 -12.86
CA THR A 520 -13.64 -49.14 -11.77
C THR A 520 -12.16 -49.26 -12.10
N THR A 521 -11.37 -48.32 -11.56
CA THR A 521 -10.31 -48.62 -10.58
C THR A 521 -9.97 -47.33 -9.83
N GLU A 522 -10.38 -47.27 -8.57
CA GLU A 522 -9.88 -46.29 -7.59
C GLU A 522 -8.36 -46.45 -7.45
N VAL A 523 -7.62 -45.35 -7.60
CA VAL A 523 -6.32 -45.20 -6.96
C VAL A 523 -6.41 -43.98 -6.07
N ARG A 524 -6.85 -44.23 -4.83
CA ARG A 524 -6.78 -43.28 -3.73
C ARG A 524 -5.33 -43.14 -3.31
N ALA A 525 -4.67 -42.09 -3.77
CA ALA A 525 -3.42 -41.62 -3.16
C ALA A 525 -3.79 -40.83 -1.90
N THR A 526 -3.64 -41.46 -0.74
CA THR A 526 -3.69 -40.82 0.58
C THR A 526 -2.47 -39.90 0.74
N LEU A 527 -2.65 -38.60 0.47
CA LEU A 527 -1.94 -37.54 1.17
C LEU A 527 -2.84 -37.18 2.36
N GLU A 528 -2.45 -37.50 3.60
CA GLU A 528 -3.18 -37.00 4.77
C GLU A 528 -3.13 -35.46 4.75
N ALA A 529 -4.29 -34.83 4.57
CA ALA A 529 -4.44 -33.40 4.78
C ALA A 529 -4.15 -33.07 6.26
N PRO A 530 -3.52 -31.93 6.59
CA PRO A 530 -3.31 -31.59 7.98
C PRO A 530 -4.67 -31.34 8.65
N GLY A 531 -4.88 -31.99 9.81
CA GLY A 531 -6.08 -31.83 10.62
C GLY A 531 -6.20 -30.45 11.27
N LEU A 532 -7.36 -30.18 11.87
CA LEU A 532 -7.64 -28.97 12.63
C LEU A 532 -6.59 -28.75 13.74
N LEU A 533 -6.11 -27.51 13.90
CA LEU A 533 -5.06 -27.14 14.86
C LEU A 533 -5.42 -25.88 15.65
N ILE A 534 -4.70 -25.61 16.74
CA ILE A 534 -4.77 -24.36 17.51
C ILE A 534 -3.87 -23.33 16.82
N SER A 535 -4.46 -22.22 16.36
CA SER A 535 -3.76 -21.16 15.63
C SER A 535 -3.18 -20.12 16.57
N GLU A 536 -4.00 -19.66 17.52
CA GLU A 536 -3.71 -18.51 18.36
C GLU A 536 -4.43 -18.65 19.71
N VAL A 537 -3.76 -18.29 20.80
CA VAL A 537 -4.35 -18.24 22.14
C VAL A 537 -3.95 -16.94 22.82
N ASN A 538 -4.93 -16.18 23.29
CA ASN A 538 -4.72 -15.02 24.15
C ASN A 538 -5.34 -15.33 25.53
N PRO A 539 -4.51 -15.71 26.52
CA PRO A 539 -4.97 -15.94 27.87
C PRO A 539 -5.07 -14.66 28.71
N ASN A 540 -4.22 -13.65 28.54
CA ASN A 540 -4.18 -12.43 29.37
C ASN A 540 -4.49 -11.18 28.54
N THR A 541 -5.51 -10.42 28.92
CA THR A 541 -5.93 -9.24 28.15
C THR A 541 -5.74 -7.93 28.92
N PRO A 542 -5.40 -6.81 28.25
CA PRO A 542 -5.19 -5.54 28.92
C PRO A 542 -6.40 -5.07 29.72
N GLY A 543 -6.17 -4.84 31.02
CA GLY A 543 -7.16 -4.28 31.95
C GLY A 543 -7.80 -5.32 32.89
N ALA A 544 -8.34 -4.86 34.01
CA ALA A 544 -8.81 -5.74 35.09
C ALA A 544 -10.09 -6.54 34.78
N ALA A 545 -10.65 -6.40 33.57
CA ALA A 545 -11.91 -7.02 33.19
C ALA A 545 -11.75 -8.41 32.55
N GLU A 546 -10.57 -8.73 32.00
CA GLU A 546 -10.26 -10.00 31.33
C GLU A 546 -11.37 -10.46 30.37
N ASP A 547 -11.83 -9.55 29.49
CA ASP A 547 -13.04 -9.73 28.69
C ASP A 547 -12.82 -9.79 27.18
N MET A 548 -11.56 -9.97 26.75
CA MET A 548 -11.17 -10.20 25.35
C MET A 548 -10.42 -11.53 25.13
N GLU A 549 -10.24 -12.37 26.15
CA GLU A 549 -9.51 -13.64 26.06
C GLU A 549 -10.10 -14.55 24.97
N TYR A 550 -9.24 -15.29 24.23
CA TYR A 550 -9.72 -16.19 23.17
C TYR A 550 -8.77 -17.32 22.80
N ILE A 551 -9.35 -18.29 22.08
CA ILE A 551 -8.71 -19.43 21.44
C ILE A 551 -9.21 -19.51 20.01
N GLU A 552 -8.28 -19.56 19.07
CA GLU A 552 -8.55 -19.75 17.66
C GLU A 552 -8.11 -21.13 17.17
N LEU A 553 -8.97 -21.77 16.39
CA LEU A 553 -8.68 -23.00 15.65
C LEU A 553 -8.58 -22.71 14.16
N TYR A 554 -7.69 -23.42 13.47
CA TYR A 554 -7.47 -23.27 12.03
C TYR A 554 -7.40 -24.61 11.31
N HIS A 555 -7.98 -24.68 10.12
CA HIS A 555 -7.88 -25.81 9.21
C HIS A 555 -7.14 -25.39 7.93
N PRO A 556 -5.90 -25.88 7.70
CA PRO A 556 -5.03 -25.40 6.62
C PRO A 556 -5.47 -25.80 5.21
N GLY A 557 -6.43 -26.72 5.08
CA GLY A 557 -7.05 -27.03 3.79
C GLY A 557 -7.97 -25.92 3.27
N GLY A 558 -8.25 -24.89 4.07
CA GLY A 558 -9.27 -23.88 3.77
C GLY A 558 -10.69 -24.46 3.76
N GLY A 559 -11.68 -23.59 3.61
CA GLY A 559 -13.09 -23.99 3.54
C GLY A 559 -13.74 -24.30 4.89
N SER A 560 -15.06 -24.49 4.86
CA SER A 560 -15.86 -24.82 6.03
C SER A 560 -15.77 -26.32 6.33
N VAL A 561 -15.23 -26.66 7.50
CA VAL A 561 -14.99 -28.02 7.96
C VAL A 561 -15.78 -28.26 9.25
N SER A 562 -16.50 -29.38 9.30
CA SER A 562 -17.25 -29.77 10.50
C SER A 562 -16.34 -30.07 11.67
N LEU A 563 -16.70 -29.50 12.83
CA LEU A 563 -16.02 -29.72 14.11
C LEU A 563 -16.63 -30.87 14.92
N ASP A 564 -17.51 -31.67 14.29
CA ASP A 564 -18.11 -32.84 14.94
C ASP A 564 -17.06 -33.85 15.41
N GLY A 565 -17.10 -34.16 16.71
CA GLY A 565 -16.14 -35.05 17.35
C GLY A 565 -14.90 -34.35 17.90
N TYR A 566 -14.72 -33.04 17.65
CA TYR A 566 -13.66 -32.25 18.27
C TYR A 566 -14.08 -31.68 19.63
N TRP A 567 -13.13 -31.63 20.56
CA TRP A 567 -13.31 -31.08 21.90
C TRP A 567 -12.20 -30.11 22.24
N LEU A 568 -12.55 -28.97 22.83
CA LEU A 568 -11.59 -28.01 23.36
C LEU A 568 -11.56 -28.13 24.89
N VAL A 569 -10.42 -28.47 25.47
CA VAL A 569 -10.28 -28.74 26.90
C VAL A 569 -9.17 -27.87 27.48
N LEU A 570 -9.49 -27.12 28.54
CA LEU A 570 -8.57 -26.20 29.20
C LEU A 570 -8.18 -26.80 30.56
N TYR A 571 -6.88 -26.86 30.85
CA TYR A 571 -6.31 -27.49 32.03
C TYR A 571 -5.64 -26.48 32.94
N ASN A 572 -5.86 -26.64 34.26
CA ASN A 572 -5.23 -25.80 35.26
C ASN A 572 -3.86 -26.40 35.65
N GLY A 573 -2.74 -25.70 35.56
CA GLY A 573 -1.43 -26.29 35.86
C GLY A 573 -1.11 -26.42 37.36
N LYS A 574 -1.83 -25.72 38.24
CA LYS A 574 -1.69 -25.91 39.70
C LYS A 574 -2.18 -27.29 40.13
N ASN A 575 -3.27 -27.80 39.56
CA ASN A 575 -3.86 -29.09 39.95
C ASN A 575 -3.86 -30.16 38.83
N ASN A 576 -3.54 -29.79 37.59
CA ASN A 576 -3.50 -30.63 36.40
C ASN A 576 -4.86 -31.25 36.00
N LEU A 577 -5.96 -30.60 36.39
CA LEU A 577 -7.32 -30.99 36.07
C LEU A 577 -7.94 -30.06 35.03
N ALA A 578 -8.80 -30.61 34.18
CA ALA A 578 -9.56 -29.82 33.22
C ALA A 578 -10.54 -28.90 33.97
N TYR A 579 -10.45 -27.59 33.79
CA TYR A 579 -11.44 -26.65 34.35
C TYR A 579 -12.53 -26.28 33.33
N LEU A 580 -12.30 -26.54 32.04
CA LEU A 580 -13.31 -26.39 30.99
C LEU A 580 -13.15 -27.50 29.95
N ALA A 581 -14.27 -28.04 29.46
CA ALA A 581 -14.31 -28.98 28.34
C ALA A 581 -15.53 -28.65 27.47
N LEU A 582 -15.29 -28.23 26.22
CA LEU A 582 -16.29 -27.82 25.26
C LEU A 582 -16.39 -28.85 24.14
N ASP A 583 -17.60 -29.36 23.90
CA ASP A 583 -17.93 -30.15 22.70
C ASP A 583 -18.16 -29.19 21.54
N LEU A 584 -17.38 -29.31 20.46
CA LEU A 584 -17.50 -28.43 19.30
C LEU A 584 -18.55 -28.93 18.29
N LYS A 585 -19.25 -30.02 18.60
CA LYS A 585 -20.30 -30.60 17.77
C LYS A 585 -21.32 -29.55 17.29
N GLY A 586 -21.67 -29.65 16.01
CA GLY A 586 -22.62 -28.76 15.33
C GLY A 586 -22.00 -27.45 14.82
N ASN A 587 -20.73 -27.18 15.15
CA ASN A 587 -20.00 -26.03 14.63
C ASN A 587 -19.16 -26.40 13.42
N GLN A 588 -18.78 -25.40 12.64
CA GLN A 588 -17.90 -25.53 11.48
C GLN A 588 -16.93 -24.35 11.42
N THR A 589 -15.75 -24.55 10.84
CA THR A 589 -14.87 -23.42 10.49
C THR A 589 -15.53 -22.52 9.46
N ASN A 590 -15.08 -21.26 9.37
CA ASN A 590 -15.49 -20.34 8.32
C ASN A 590 -14.91 -20.74 6.95
N THR A 591 -15.21 -19.97 5.90
CA THR A 591 -14.73 -20.24 4.53
C THR A 591 -13.21 -20.18 4.37
N HIS A 592 -12.52 -19.52 5.29
CA HIS A 592 -11.05 -19.42 5.32
C HIS A 592 -10.40 -20.46 6.24
N GLY A 593 -11.20 -21.33 6.88
CA GLY A 593 -10.69 -22.39 7.77
C GLY A 593 -10.56 -22.01 9.24
N TYR A 594 -10.98 -20.82 9.67
CA TYR A 594 -10.86 -20.36 11.06
C TYR A 594 -12.12 -20.62 11.90
N PHE A 595 -11.95 -20.87 13.20
CA PHE A 595 -13.03 -20.97 14.19
C PHE A 595 -12.61 -20.34 15.52
N LEU A 596 -13.44 -19.45 16.07
CA LEU A 596 -13.08 -18.60 17.21
C LEU A 596 -13.94 -18.90 18.45
N VAL A 597 -13.29 -19.12 19.59
CA VAL A 597 -13.90 -19.33 20.91
C VAL A 597 -13.32 -18.29 21.86
N GLY A 598 -14.14 -17.50 22.55
CA GLY A 598 -13.59 -16.44 23.39
C GLY A 598 -14.63 -15.55 24.04
N SER A 599 -14.17 -14.48 24.67
CA SER A 599 -15.00 -13.55 25.43
C SER A 599 -15.86 -12.65 24.53
N SER A 600 -16.99 -12.19 25.08
CA SER A 600 -18.02 -11.48 24.31
C SER A 600 -17.64 -10.08 23.79
N LYS A 601 -16.57 -9.46 24.32
CA LYS A 601 -16.11 -8.15 23.83
C LYS A 601 -15.08 -8.24 22.70
N LEU A 602 -14.52 -9.42 22.44
CA LEU A 602 -13.60 -9.63 21.32
C LEU A 602 -14.26 -9.24 19.99
N LYS A 603 -13.47 -8.64 19.11
CA LYS A 603 -13.84 -8.31 17.73
C LYS A 603 -12.87 -9.01 16.78
N PRO A 604 -13.37 -9.80 15.80
CA PRO A 604 -14.77 -10.18 15.56
C PRO A 604 -15.37 -11.03 16.70
N VAL A 605 -16.72 -11.07 16.77
CA VAL A 605 -17.44 -11.78 17.84
C VAL A 605 -17.17 -13.30 17.72
N PRO A 606 -16.75 -13.99 18.80
CA PRO A 606 -16.51 -15.43 18.78
C PRO A 606 -17.75 -16.26 18.44
N HIS A 607 -17.52 -17.43 17.83
CA HIS A 607 -18.56 -18.39 17.50
C HIS A 607 -19.12 -19.06 18.76
N ILE A 608 -18.25 -19.34 19.74
CA ILE A 608 -18.63 -19.77 21.08
C ILE A 608 -18.20 -18.68 22.05
N LEU A 609 -19.18 -18.12 22.77
CA LEU A 609 -18.97 -17.10 23.78
C LEU A 609 -18.61 -17.74 25.12
N LEU A 610 -17.47 -17.32 25.66
CA LEU A 610 -17.05 -17.62 27.02
C LEU A 610 -17.44 -16.47 27.97
N PRO A 611 -17.75 -16.75 29.24
CA PRO A 611 -17.76 -15.73 30.29
C PRO A 611 -16.40 -15.01 30.39
N PHE A 612 -16.38 -13.78 30.90
CA PHE A 612 -15.12 -13.08 31.18
C PHE A 612 -14.26 -13.87 32.18
N ASN A 613 -12.93 -13.75 32.07
CA ASN A 613 -11.95 -14.44 32.93
C ASN A 613 -12.13 -15.97 32.95
N THR A 614 -12.38 -16.55 31.77
CA THR A 614 -12.56 -18.01 31.64
C THR A 614 -11.23 -18.66 31.31
N ILE A 615 -10.42 -18.05 30.45
CA ILE A 615 -9.07 -18.53 30.17
C ILE A 615 -8.21 -18.09 31.35
N GLN A 616 -7.36 -18.96 31.88
CA GLN A 616 -6.66 -18.66 33.13
C GLN A 616 -5.27 -18.13 32.83
N ASN A 617 -4.89 -17.02 33.46
CA ASN A 617 -3.52 -16.53 33.43
C ASN A 617 -2.62 -17.43 34.29
N GLY A 618 -1.44 -17.76 33.76
CA GLY A 618 -0.40 -18.52 34.44
C GLY A 618 -0.06 -19.83 33.75
N ALA A 619 0.58 -20.73 34.49
CA ALA A 619 0.91 -22.08 34.05
C ALA A 619 -0.34 -22.92 33.79
N ASP A 620 -0.90 -22.85 32.59
CA ASP A 620 -2.13 -23.53 32.18
C ASP A 620 -2.00 -24.06 30.74
N ALA A 621 -3.03 -24.76 30.23
CA ALA A 621 -2.97 -25.32 28.88
C ALA A 621 -4.32 -25.36 28.16
N VAL A 622 -4.26 -25.19 26.84
CA VAL A 622 -5.38 -25.40 25.91
C VAL A 622 -5.06 -26.63 25.06
N ALA A 623 -5.98 -27.58 25.01
CA ALA A 623 -5.80 -28.83 24.28
C ALA A 623 -7.03 -29.15 23.40
N LEU A 624 -6.75 -29.49 22.14
CA LEU A 624 -7.72 -29.92 21.15
C LEU A 624 -7.69 -31.45 21.05
N TYR A 625 -8.86 -32.08 21.17
CA TYR A 625 -9.03 -33.54 21.10
C TYR A 625 -10.01 -33.94 20.01
N TYR A 626 -9.91 -35.18 19.54
CA TYR A 626 -10.86 -35.79 18.60
C TYR A 626 -11.34 -37.16 19.11
N ARG A 627 -12.64 -37.30 19.38
CA ARG A 627 -13.27 -38.55 19.83
C ARG A 627 -14.79 -38.56 19.59
N LEU A 628 -15.30 -39.60 18.92
CA LEU A 628 -16.71 -39.67 18.51
C LEU A 628 -17.69 -40.16 19.61
N THR A 629 -17.23 -40.90 20.64
CA THR A 629 -18.14 -41.70 21.52
C THR A 629 -17.91 -41.60 23.02
N LYS A 630 -16.79 -41.05 23.51
CA LYS A 630 -16.63 -40.66 24.93
C LYS A 630 -16.15 -39.21 24.96
N GLY A 631 -16.93 -38.33 25.57
CA GLY A 631 -16.58 -36.92 25.70
C GLY A 631 -15.56 -36.66 26.81
N TYR A 632 -14.95 -35.49 26.74
CA TYR A 632 -14.09 -34.93 27.80
C TYR A 632 -14.99 -34.20 28.82
N LYS A 633 -14.53 -34.05 30.06
CA LYS A 633 -15.35 -33.42 31.12
C LYS A 633 -14.51 -32.60 32.06
N MET A 634 -15.12 -31.58 32.65
CA MET A 634 -14.54 -30.84 33.76
C MET A 634 -14.09 -31.79 34.89
N ASN A 635 -12.99 -31.45 35.54
CA ASN A 635 -12.29 -32.19 36.60
C ASN A 635 -11.68 -33.54 36.18
N MET A 636 -11.55 -33.83 34.88
CA MET A 636 -10.76 -34.99 34.45
C MET A 636 -9.25 -34.69 34.56
N GLU A 637 -8.46 -35.74 34.78
CA GLU A 637 -7.01 -35.63 34.71
C GLU A 637 -6.54 -35.37 33.28
N VAL A 638 -5.46 -34.62 33.14
CA VAL A 638 -4.78 -34.41 31.85
C VAL A 638 -4.42 -35.75 31.19
N THR A 639 -4.74 -35.90 29.90
CA THR A 639 -4.58 -37.14 29.14
C THR A 639 -4.02 -36.88 27.74
N ALA A 640 -3.23 -37.81 27.21
CA ALA A 640 -2.80 -37.79 25.81
C ALA A 640 -3.78 -38.54 24.89
N GLU A 641 -4.77 -39.24 25.46
CA GLU A 641 -5.71 -40.06 24.70
C GLU A 641 -6.64 -39.18 23.86
N GLY A 642 -6.58 -39.35 22.53
CA GLY A 642 -7.36 -38.58 21.57
C GLY A 642 -6.84 -37.16 21.32
N LEU A 643 -5.65 -36.80 21.83
CA LEU A 643 -5.07 -35.47 21.67
C LEU A 643 -4.69 -35.21 20.21
N VAL A 644 -5.19 -34.11 19.65
CA VAL A 644 -4.88 -33.62 18.29
C VAL A 644 -3.78 -32.59 18.36
N ASP A 645 -3.96 -31.54 19.17
CA ASP A 645 -3.04 -30.41 19.30
C ASP A 645 -3.12 -29.82 20.71
N ALA A 646 -2.08 -29.12 21.17
CA ALA A 646 -2.08 -28.45 22.46
C ALA A 646 -1.03 -27.34 22.55
N ILE A 647 -1.33 -26.34 23.37
CA ILE A 647 -0.38 -25.34 23.85
C ILE A 647 -0.40 -25.31 25.38
N VAL A 648 0.77 -25.28 25.98
CA VAL A 648 0.99 -25.09 27.41
C VAL A 648 1.72 -23.77 27.58
N TYR A 649 1.15 -22.83 28.33
CA TYR A 649 1.70 -21.48 28.48
C TYR A 649 1.94 -21.12 29.95
N VAL A 650 2.70 -20.06 30.16
CA VAL A 650 3.00 -19.46 31.47
C VAL A 650 2.96 -17.94 31.35
N SER A 651 2.54 -17.23 32.41
CA SER A 651 2.61 -15.75 32.45
C SER A 651 3.96 -15.25 32.97
N ASN A 652 4.64 -16.03 33.82
CA ASN A 652 5.97 -15.71 34.31
C ASN A 652 6.97 -16.83 34.02
N VAL A 653 8.16 -16.45 33.57
CA VAL A 653 9.29 -17.37 33.39
C VAL A 653 9.62 -18.03 34.73
N GLY A 654 9.39 -19.34 34.84
CA GLY A 654 9.68 -20.15 36.02
C GLY A 654 8.47 -20.75 36.73
N GLU A 655 7.24 -20.47 36.29
CA GLU A 655 6.05 -21.18 36.78
C GLU A 655 6.08 -22.68 36.43
N ASP A 656 5.52 -23.53 37.30
CA ASP A 656 5.61 -24.99 37.17
C ASP A 656 4.44 -25.56 36.35
N ALA A 657 4.69 -25.84 35.06
CA ALA A 657 3.77 -26.54 34.17
C ALA A 657 4.21 -28.01 33.87
N LYS A 658 5.15 -28.58 34.64
CA LYS A 658 5.84 -29.84 34.28
C LYS A 658 4.92 -31.02 34.02
N ARG A 659 3.84 -31.16 34.78
CA ARG A 659 2.90 -32.29 34.64
C ARG A 659 1.98 -32.11 33.43
N LEU A 660 1.60 -30.89 33.07
CA LEU A 660 0.91 -30.60 31.81
C LEU A 660 1.83 -30.89 30.61
N LEU A 661 3.05 -30.36 30.62
CA LEU A 661 4.05 -30.61 29.57
C LEU A 661 4.34 -32.10 29.39
N LYS A 662 4.50 -32.87 30.48
CA LYS A 662 4.74 -34.31 30.42
C LYS A 662 3.66 -35.09 29.63
N VAL A 663 2.42 -34.59 29.60
CA VAL A 663 1.30 -35.30 28.96
C VAL A 663 0.93 -34.68 27.62
N LEU A 664 0.89 -33.35 27.51
CA LEU A 664 0.43 -32.64 26.32
C LEU A 664 1.54 -32.34 25.31
N ALA A 665 2.75 -32.05 25.77
CA ALA A 665 3.91 -31.68 24.95
C ALA A 665 5.22 -32.23 25.55
N PRO A 666 5.40 -33.57 25.58
CA PRO A 666 6.48 -34.21 26.32
C PRO A 666 7.85 -33.80 25.79
N GLY A 667 8.71 -33.29 26.67
CA GLY A 667 10.08 -32.89 26.35
C GLY A 667 10.23 -31.48 25.78
N GLN A 668 9.17 -30.68 25.78
CA GLN A 668 9.17 -29.29 25.33
C GLN A 668 8.99 -28.32 26.51
N ASP A 669 9.29 -27.05 26.30
CA ASP A 669 9.09 -25.98 27.27
C ASP A 669 7.72 -25.30 27.07
N ALA A 670 7.17 -24.72 28.14
CA ALA A 670 5.93 -23.93 28.05
C ALA A 670 6.19 -22.59 27.36
N VAL A 671 5.21 -22.12 26.59
CA VAL A 671 5.27 -20.85 25.87
C VAL A 671 5.07 -19.69 26.85
N HIS A 672 5.95 -18.70 26.84
CA HIS A 672 5.84 -17.54 27.73
C HIS A 672 5.00 -16.46 27.05
N GLU A 673 3.82 -16.18 27.61
CA GLU A 673 3.06 -15.00 27.23
C GLU A 673 3.63 -13.78 27.95
N ASN A 674 4.11 -12.82 27.17
CA ASN A 674 4.91 -11.70 27.66
C ASN A 674 4.10 -10.40 27.57
N GLU A 675 3.44 -10.06 28.67
CA GLU A 675 2.66 -8.82 28.89
C GLU A 675 3.41 -7.50 28.62
N ARG A 676 4.72 -7.56 28.34
CA ARG A 676 5.56 -6.38 28.03
C ARG A 676 5.98 -6.31 26.57
N PHE A 677 5.44 -7.20 25.72
CA PHE A 677 5.83 -7.31 24.33
C PHE A 677 5.41 -6.07 23.52
N ILE A 678 4.18 -5.59 23.73
CA ILE A 678 3.64 -4.38 23.12
C ILE A 678 2.76 -3.64 24.14
N LEU A 679 2.46 -2.36 23.86
CA LEU A 679 1.56 -1.55 24.70
C LEU A 679 0.06 -1.89 24.49
N GLN A 680 -0.26 -2.66 23.44
CA GLN A 680 -1.60 -3.17 23.15
C GLN A 680 -1.76 -4.56 23.77
N ASP A 681 -2.57 -5.42 23.16
CA ASP A 681 -2.81 -6.80 23.59
C ASP A 681 -1.98 -7.78 22.74
N GLU A 682 -1.20 -8.66 23.38
CA GLU A 682 -0.44 -9.71 22.72
C GLU A 682 -1.16 -11.07 22.75
N SER A 683 -0.71 -11.99 21.89
CA SER A 683 -1.21 -13.36 21.85
C SER A 683 -0.07 -14.35 21.62
N LEU A 684 -0.35 -15.62 21.89
CA LEU A 684 0.50 -16.74 21.53
C LEU A 684 0.05 -17.28 20.17
N SER A 685 0.74 -16.86 19.12
CA SER A 685 0.40 -17.18 17.74
C SER A 685 1.32 -18.21 17.13
N ARG A 686 0.76 -19.14 16.36
CA ARG A 686 1.50 -20.15 15.63
C ARG A 686 2.20 -19.52 14.41
N CYS A 687 3.53 -19.43 14.47
CA CYS A 687 4.37 -18.75 13.47
C CYS A 687 5.44 -19.61 12.80
N HIS A 688 5.90 -20.70 13.42
CA HIS A 688 7.01 -21.50 12.90
C HIS A 688 6.58 -22.86 12.31
N GLY A 689 5.37 -22.91 11.73
CA GLY A 689 4.86 -24.06 10.98
C GLY A 689 3.56 -24.63 11.53
N LEU A 690 3.04 -25.65 10.84
CA LEU A 690 1.73 -26.27 11.14
C LEU A 690 1.87 -27.59 11.92
N ASN A 691 3.01 -27.82 12.57
CA ASN A 691 3.26 -29.05 13.31
C ASN A 691 2.37 -29.10 14.56
N LEU A 692 1.55 -30.15 14.66
CA LEU A 692 0.69 -30.38 15.83
C LEU A 692 1.55 -30.68 17.06
N LYS A 693 1.14 -30.19 18.22
CA LYS A 693 1.76 -30.42 19.54
C LYS A 693 3.19 -29.90 19.67
N ASP A 694 3.59 -28.98 18.79
CA ASP A 694 4.90 -28.35 18.80
C ASP A 694 4.80 -26.94 19.40
N GLN A 695 5.25 -26.80 20.64
CA GLN A 695 5.30 -25.52 21.38
C GLN A 695 6.22 -24.51 20.69
N SER A 696 7.29 -24.98 20.01
CA SER A 696 8.22 -24.11 19.28
C SER A 696 7.60 -23.50 18.02
N SER A 697 6.40 -23.96 17.63
CA SER A 697 5.64 -23.31 16.57
C SER A 697 5.02 -21.99 17.01
N PHE A 698 4.91 -21.70 18.30
CA PHE A 698 4.26 -20.49 18.82
C PHE A 698 5.25 -19.39 19.18
N GLU A 699 4.87 -18.14 18.92
CA GLU A 699 5.60 -16.92 19.25
C GLU A 699 4.63 -15.86 19.79
N VAL A 700 5.13 -14.92 20.59
CA VAL A 700 4.33 -13.79 21.06
C VAL A 700 4.15 -12.79 19.91
N THR A 701 2.92 -12.50 19.51
CA THR A 701 2.59 -11.56 18.43
C THR A 701 1.47 -10.61 18.85
N LYS A 702 1.03 -9.73 17.94
CA LYS A 702 -0.24 -9.03 18.10
C LYS A 702 -1.40 -10.01 17.92
N ILE A 703 -2.54 -9.70 18.55
CA ILE A 703 -3.80 -10.44 18.37
C ILE A 703 -4.29 -10.39 16.91
N THR A 704 -4.66 -11.53 16.33
CA THR A 704 -5.14 -11.66 14.94
C THR A 704 -6.38 -12.54 14.77
N PRO A 705 -7.49 -12.27 15.49
CA PRO A 705 -8.67 -13.13 15.44
C PRO A 705 -9.32 -13.18 14.04
N LEU A 706 -9.54 -14.40 13.55
CA LEU A 706 -10.04 -14.79 12.22
C LEU A 706 -9.18 -14.33 11.05
N ALA A 707 -7.90 -14.06 11.28
CA ALA A 707 -6.94 -13.59 10.29
C ALA A 707 -5.61 -14.38 10.38
N ASP A 708 -4.73 -14.16 9.40
CA ASP A 708 -3.39 -14.74 9.45
C ASP A 708 -2.58 -14.14 10.60
N ASN A 709 -1.90 -15.02 11.36
CA ASN A 709 -1.06 -14.64 12.49
C ASN A 709 0.01 -13.60 12.10
N ASP A 710 0.22 -12.57 12.93
CA ASP A 710 1.18 -11.46 12.71
C ASP A 710 2.63 -11.91 13.01
N CYS A 711 3.09 -12.90 12.26
CA CYS A 711 4.35 -13.58 12.51
C CYS A 711 5.55 -12.76 12.03
N PRO A 712 6.61 -12.63 12.86
CA PRO A 712 7.85 -11.99 12.47
C PRO A 712 8.43 -12.64 11.20
N LYS A 713 8.72 -11.82 10.19
CA LYS A 713 9.30 -12.31 8.93
C LYS A 713 10.63 -13.02 9.24
N PRO A 714 10.84 -14.28 8.79
CA PRO A 714 12.01 -15.06 9.21
C PRO A 714 13.32 -14.37 8.86
N VAL A 715 14.09 -13.99 9.89
CA VAL A 715 15.49 -13.60 9.76
C VAL A 715 16.31 -14.88 9.49
N PRO A 716 17.18 -14.95 8.47
CA PRO A 716 18.05 -16.12 8.29
C PRO A 716 19.01 -16.25 9.47
N SER A 717 18.75 -17.22 10.34
CA SER A 717 19.54 -17.50 11.53
C SER A 717 20.82 -18.25 11.14
N ILE A 718 21.98 -17.64 11.32
CA ILE A 718 23.19 -18.37 11.73
C ILE A 718 23.86 -17.56 12.84
N LEU A 719 23.66 -17.97 14.08
CA LEU A 719 24.76 -18.07 15.03
C LEU A 719 24.47 -19.13 16.10
N PRO A 720 25.41 -20.03 16.41
CA PRO A 720 25.20 -21.08 17.39
C PRO A 720 25.40 -20.57 18.82
N SER A 721 24.60 -21.15 19.71
CA SER A 721 24.62 -20.98 21.16
C SER A 721 25.95 -21.43 21.75
N VAL A 722 26.58 -20.61 22.60
CA VAL A 722 27.61 -21.08 23.54
C VAL A 722 27.38 -20.50 24.93
N THR A 723 27.24 -21.43 25.85
CA THR A 723 27.03 -21.34 27.30
C THR A 723 28.05 -20.46 28.01
N SER A 724 27.55 -19.69 28.98
CA SER A 724 28.31 -18.81 29.86
C SER A 724 29.15 -19.61 30.87
N THR A 725 30.48 -19.46 30.82
CA THR A 725 31.37 -19.63 31.98
C THR A 725 32.53 -18.64 31.88
N VAL A 726 32.60 -17.75 32.89
CA VAL A 726 33.64 -16.73 33.13
C VAL A 726 34.96 -17.43 33.56
N PRO A 727 36.15 -17.00 33.08
CA PRO A 727 36.99 -16.08 33.86
C PRO A 727 37.85 -15.05 33.09
N VAL A 728 37.99 -13.89 33.74
CA VAL A 728 38.94 -12.77 33.66
C VAL A 728 40.26 -13.02 32.87
N THR A 729 40.62 -12.13 31.92
CA THR A 729 41.87 -11.31 31.90
C THR A 729 42.04 -10.46 30.61
N SER A 730 42.27 -9.16 30.83
CA SER A 730 43.06 -8.13 30.10
C SER A 730 43.37 -8.19 28.58
N HIS A 731 43.08 -7.02 27.95
CA HIS A 731 43.73 -6.35 26.80
C HIS A 731 43.07 -6.41 25.40
N PRO A 732 43.19 -5.32 24.58
CA PRO A 732 42.08 -4.78 23.79
C PRO A 732 42.25 -4.84 22.24
N VAL A 733 41.11 -5.00 21.54
CA VAL A 733 40.67 -4.36 20.25
C VAL A 733 41.39 -4.86 18.96
N PRO A 734 40.71 -5.09 17.78
CA PRO A 734 39.83 -4.09 17.12
C PRO A 734 38.51 -4.50 16.43
N SER A 735 37.58 -3.51 16.51
CA SER A 735 36.49 -3.07 15.63
C SER A 735 35.44 -4.05 15.05
N ILE A 736 34.25 -4.00 15.63
CA ILE A 736 32.98 -4.12 14.90
C ILE A 736 32.80 -2.79 14.13
N HIS A 737 32.80 -2.82 12.80
CA HIS A 737 32.39 -1.66 12.01
C HIS A 737 30.87 -1.53 12.05
N PRO A 738 30.30 -0.35 12.36
CA PRO A 738 28.88 -0.09 12.19
C PRO A 738 28.51 -0.11 10.70
N VAL A 739 27.31 -0.62 10.38
CA VAL A 739 26.75 -0.56 9.02
C VAL A 739 26.77 0.90 8.55
N PRO A 740 27.38 1.22 7.39
CA PRO A 740 27.46 2.58 6.88
C PRO A 740 26.10 3.09 6.41
N ILE A 741 25.91 4.40 6.44
CA ILE A 741 24.73 5.06 5.86
C ILE A 741 24.86 4.99 4.33
N VAL A 742 23.79 4.56 3.67
CA VAL A 742 23.71 4.39 2.21
C VAL A 742 22.50 5.12 1.66
N ILE A 743 22.54 5.42 0.37
CA ILE A 743 21.38 5.84 -0.43
C ILE A 743 20.49 4.61 -0.62
N ASN A 744 19.25 4.71 -0.16
CA ASN A 744 18.28 3.62 -0.14
C ASN A 744 17.26 3.71 -1.28
N GLU A 745 16.75 4.91 -1.56
CA GLU A 745 15.78 5.14 -2.62
C GLU A 745 15.96 6.57 -3.19
N VAL A 746 15.81 6.74 -4.51
CA VAL A 746 15.87 8.06 -5.16
C VAL A 746 14.70 8.21 -6.10
N GLY A 747 13.81 9.16 -5.82
CA GLY A 747 12.67 9.49 -6.69
C GLY A 747 13.09 10.40 -7.83
N LEU A 748 13.00 9.89 -9.06
CA LEU A 748 13.42 10.55 -10.29
C LEU A 748 12.22 10.92 -11.18
N SER A 749 12.24 12.11 -11.77
CA SER A 749 11.24 12.56 -12.76
C SER A 749 11.86 13.07 -14.05
N HIS A 750 11.18 12.81 -15.17
CA HIS A 750 11.59 13.31 -16.48
C HIS A 750 11.10 14.77 -16.64
N GLY A 751 11.89 15.74 -16.16
CA GLY A 751 11.52 17.15 -16.14
C GLY A 751 12.58 18.09 -15.54
N PRO A 752 12.27 19.39 -15.37
CA PRO A 752 13.19 20.39 -14.80
C PRO A 752 13.54 20.12 -13.34
N GLU A 753 12.67 19.44 -12.60
CA GLU A 753 12.90 18.91 -11.26
C GLU A 753 13.18 17.42 -11.38
N LEU A 754 14.45 17.01 -11.37
CA LEU A 754 14.80 15.59 -11.53
C LEU A 754 14.62 14.80 -10.24
N TYR A 755 14.99 15.36 -9.09
CA TYR A 755 14.90 14.66 -7.81
C TYR A 755 13.66 15.13 -7.04
N ASN A 756 12.69 14.24 -6.85
CA ASN A 756 11.52 14.49 -6.01
C ASN A 756 11.81 14.19 -4.54
N PHE A 757 12.56 13.13 -4.29
CA PHE A 757 13.10 12.79 -2.98
C PHE A 757 14.37 11.95 -3.09
N ILE A 758 15.13 11.91 -2.01
CA ILE A 758 16.31 11.09 -1.78
C ILE A 758 16.17 10.50 -0.39
N GLU A 759 16.18 9.18 -0.30
CA GLU A 759 16.10 8.45 0.96
C GLU A 759 17.44 7.81 1.30
N LEU A 760 17.82 7.91 2.57
CA LEU A 760 18.98 7.26 3.14
C LEU A 760 18.56 6.17 4.12
N LYS A 761 19.36 5.12 4.21
CA LYS A 761 19.19 4.05 5.19
C LYS A 761 20.49 3.78 5.93
N GLY A 762 20.40 3.51 7.21
CA GLY A 762 21.54 3.32 8.10
C GLY A 762 21.11 2.90 9.49
N PRO A 763 22.04 2.84 10.46
CA PRO A 763 21.70 2.48 11.82
C PRO A 763 20.72 3.49 12.44
N PRO A 764 19.68 3.04 13.16
CA PRO A 764 18.76 3.92 13.88
C PRO A 764 19.49 4.94 14.75
N GLY A 765 19.11 6.22 14.64
CA GLY A 765 19.79 7.32 15.36
C GLY A 765 21.17 7.70 14.82
N GLY A 766 21.58 7.18 13.65
CA GLY A 766 22.85 7.55 13.01
C GLY A 766 22.93 9.04 12.73
N LYS A 767 24.08 9.67 13.01
CA LYS A 767 24.25 11.13 12.85
C LYS A 767 24.60 11.51 11.42
N LEU A 768 23.93 12.54 10.89
CA LEU A 768 24.10 12.98 9.51
C LEU A 768 24.96 14.24 9.34
N HIS A 769 25.29 14.95 10.41
CA HIS A 769 25.96 16.27 10.36
C HIS A 769 27.37 16.32 9.74
N GLU A 770 28.03 15.16 9.56
CA GLU A 770 29.34 15.02 8.91
C GLU A 770 29.25 14.53 7.46
N HIS A 771 28.02 14.36 6.96
CA HIS A 771 27.74 13.82 5.66
C HIS A 771 27.21 14.90 4.73
N ILE A 772 27.61 14.82 3.47
CA ILE A 772 27.25 15.75 2.42
C ILE A 772 26.72 14.98 1.22
N MET A 773 25.63 15.47 0.65
CA MET A 773 25.09 14.98 -0.61
C MET A 773 25.64 15.84 -1.75
N VAL A 774 26.20 15.20 -2.77
CA VAL A 774 26.87 15.84 -3.90
C VAL A 774 26.26 15.35 -5.20
N MET A 775 25.88 16.28 -6.08
CA MET A 775 25.34 15.98 -7.39
C MET A 775 26.33 16.34 -8.50
N TYR A 776 26.51 15.40 -9.43
CA TYR A 776 27.40 15.54 -10.57
C TYR A 776 26.62 15.64 -11.88
N GLY A 777 27.09 16.51 -12.76
CA GLY A 777 26.62 16.62 -14.13
C GLY A 777 27.29 15.58 -15.03
N MET A 778 26.90 15.58 -16.31
CA MET A 778 27.46 14.67 -17.32
C MET A 778 28.96 14.81 -17.59
N ASP A 779 29.57 15.91 -17.16
CA ASP A 779 30.99 16.18 -17.35
C ASP A 779 31.84 15.72 -16.15
N GLY A 780 31.23 14.94 -15.24
CA GLY A 780 31.85 14.50 -14.01
C GLY A 780 32.15 15.63 -13.04
N LYS A 781 31.50 16.80 -13.17
CA LYS A 781 31.71 17.93 -12.26
C LYS A 781 30.54 18.13 -11.32
N VAL A 782 30.86 18.54 -10.09
CA VAL A 782 29.87 18.91 -9.08
C VAL A 782 29.07 20.11 -9.57
N TYR A 783 27.75 19.98 -9.75
CA TYR A 783 26.89 21.12 -10.04
C TYR A 783 26.15 21.63 -8.81
N ASP A 784 25.85 20.74 -7.86
CA ASP A 784 25.23 21.12 -6.59
C ASP A 784 25.65 20.21 -5.44
N ARG A 785 25.50 20.71 -4.20
CA ARG A 785 25.73 19.94 -2.98
C ARG A 785 25.09 20.58 -1.77
N PHE A 786 24.71 19.77 -0.80
CA PHE A 786 24.14 20.25 0.46
C PHE A 786 24.50 19.34 1.64
N MET A 787 24.61 19.92 2.83
CA MET A 787 24.90 19.19 4.06
C MET A 787 23.65 18.44 4.54
N LEU A 788 23.83 17.21 5.00
CA LEU A 788 22.78 16.46 5.67
C LEU A 788 22.60 16.95 7.11
N GLN A 789 21.36 16.95 7.58
CA GLN A 789 20.98 17.48 8.89
C GLN A 789 20.39 16.38 9.77
N GLY A 790 20.32 16.61 11.08
CA GLY A 790 19.66 15.69 12.00
C GLY A 790 20.32 14.30 12.11
N MET A 791 19.48 13.30 12.31
CA MET A 791 19.85 11.89 12.53
C MET A 791 18.81 11.00 11.83
N LEU A 792 19.19 9.77 11.46
CA LEU A 792 18.23 8.79 10.94
C LEU A 792 17.20 8.42 12.03
N GLY A 793 15.94 8.20 11.61
CA GLY A 793 14.84 7.83 12.50
C GLY A 793 15.02 6.45 13.16
N MET A 794 14.07 6.03 14.00
CA MET A 794 14.14 4.71 14.66
C MET A 794 14.06 3.53 13.68
N SER A 795 13.43 3.74 12.52
CA SER A 795 13.43 2.80 11.39
C SER A 795 14.78 2.71 10.68
N GLY A 796 15.72 3.60 11.00
CA GLY A 796 16.98 3.74 10.28
C GLY A 796 16.82 4.37 8.90
N ILE A 797 15.69 5.02 8.61
CA ILE A 797 15.40 5.72 7.35
C ILE A 797 15.49 7.24 7.55
N TYR A 798 15.89 7.96 6.50
CA TYR A 798 15.91 9.43 6.46
C TYR A 798 15.55 9.95 5.07
N VAL A 799 14.47 10.72 4.95
CA VAL A 799 13.92 11.19 3.68
C VAL A 799 14.22 12.67 3.46
N ILE A 800 14.85 12.98 2.32
CA ILE A 800 15.11 14.33 1.85
C ILE A 800 14.19 14.58 0.67
N GLY A 801 13.30 15.55 0.72
CA GLY A 801 12.29 15.74 -0.34
C GLY A 801 11.94 17.19 -0.59
N THR A 802 11.20 17.44 -1.67
CA THR A 802 10.79 18.80 -2.07
C THR A 802 9.63 19.35 -1.23
N ASN A 803 9.02 18.52 -0.37
CA ASN A 803 7.89 18.88 0.48
C ASN A 803 8.20 18.60 1.98
N SER A 804 8.12 19.64 2.82
CA SER A 804 8.43 19.58 4.25
C SER A 804 7.46 18.74 5.08
N THR A 805 6.35 18.25 4.50
CA THR A 805 5.29 17.55 5.25
C THR A 805 5.56 16.05 5.41
N TYR A 806 6.46 15.49 4.61
CA TYR A 806 6.79 14.07 4.57
C TYR A 806 8.31 13.80 4.53
N SER A 807 9.12 14.86 4.64
CA SER A 807 10.58 14.79 4.51
C SER A 807 11.24 15.24 5.80
N ASP A 808 12.23 14.49 6.26
CA ASP A 808 13.09 14.85 7.40
C ASP A 808 13.99 16.06 7.07
N GLN A 809 14.31 16.25 5.79
CA GLN A 809 15.02 17.43 5.27
C GLN A 809 14.40 17.92 3.97
N LEU A 810 14.32 19.24 3.81
CA LEU A 810 13.91 19.84 2.54
C LEU A 810 15.07 19.80 1.54
N LEU A 811 14.80 19.33 0.32
CA LEU A 811 15.74 19.37 -0.79
C LEU A 811 15.84 20.81 -1.31
N GLN A 812 16.98 21.46 -1.06
CA GLN A 812 17.27 22.83 -1.51
C GLN A 812 18.43 22.80 -2.50
N LEU A 813 18.11 22.90 -3.79
CA LEU A 813 19.11 23.02 -4.86
C LEU A 813 19.45 24.50 -5.09
N SER A 814 20.73 24.80 -5.12
CA SER A 814 21.29 26.13 -5.40
C SER A 814 21.39 26.42 -6.91
N HIS A 815 21.44 25.38 -7.75
CA HIS A 815 21.59 25.51 -9.20
C HIS A 815 20.48 24.76 -9.96
N PRO A 816 19.98 25.33 -11.08
CA PRO A 816 19.02 24.66 -11.93
C PRO A 816 19.63 23.43 -12.60
N ASN A 817 18.79 22.42 -12.79
CA ASN A 817 19.18 21.07 -13.13
C ASN A 817 19.68 20.90 -14.59
N PRO A 818 20.85 20.29 -14.85
CA PRO A 818 21.28 19.98 -16.22
C PRO A 818 20.50 18.79 -16.83
N PHE A 819 19.96 18.95 -18.03
CA PHE A 819 18.92 18.06 -18.60
C PHE A 819 19.32 16.61 -18.96
N ILE A 820 20.57 16.17 -18.82
CA ILE A 820 21.01 14.82 -19.29
C ILE A 820 22.06 14.24 -18.31
N THR A 821 22.09 12.90 -18.17
CA THR A 821 22.92 11.99 -17.32
C THR A 821 23.48 12.57 -16.00
N GLN A 822 23.08 11.99 -14.86
CA GLN A 822 23.44 12.52 -13.54
C GLN A 822 23.85 11.45 -12.54
N ALA A 823 24.71 11.84 -11.60
CA ALA A 823 25.07 11.03 -10.46
C ALA A 823 24.80 11.76 -9.15
N LEU A 824 24.30 11.00 -8.17
CA LEU A 824 24.07 11.43 -6.80
C LEU A 824 25.00 10.64 -5.90
N ALA A 825 25.80 11.32 -5.07
CA ALA A 825 26.78 10.66 -4.23
C ALA A 825 26.76 11.20 -2.80
N LEU A 826 26.91 10.28 -1.85
CA LEU A 826 26.99 10.52 -0.42
C LEU A 826 28.45 10.44 0.02
N TYR A 827 28.95 11.50 0.64
CA TYR A 827 30.33 11.57 1.16
C TYR A 827 30.35 11.91 2.65
N ARG A 828 31.49 11.65 3.29
CA ARG A 828 31.88 12.39 4.50
C ARG A 828 32.64 13.65 4.13
N GLY A 829 32.26 14.79 4.70
CA GLY A 829 32.96 16.05 4.44
C GLY A 829 32.13 17.29 4.69
N THR A 830 32.62 18.42 4.16
CA THR A 830 32.00 19.74 4.29
C THR A 830 31.78 20.37 2.91
N LEU A 831 31.02 21.47 2.86
CA LEU A 831 30.79 22.24 1.61
C LEU A 831 32.09 22.70 0.93
N GLU A 832 33.16 22.94 1.70
CA GLU A 832 34.48 23.34 1.19
C GLU A 832 35.23 22.17 0.54
N SER A 833 34.90 20.94 0.94
CA SER A 833 35.51 19.72 0.42
C SER A 833 35.08 19.42 -1.02
N PHE A 834 33.92 19.94 -1.44
CA PHE A 834 33.33 19.72 -2.76
C PHE A 834 32.88 21.03 -3.41
N PRO A 835 33.79 21.89 -3.91
CA PRO A 835 33.41 23.12 -4.61
C PRO A 835 32.63 22.83 -5.91
N VAL A 836 31.69 23.70 -6.28
CA VAL A 836 31.01 23.61 -7.59
C VAL A 836 32.04 23.68 -8.71
N GLY A 837 31.95 22.77 -9.69
CA GLY A 837 32.89 22.63 -10.80
C GLY A 837 34.09 21.73 -10.53
N SER A 838 34.26 21.18 -9.32
CA SER A 838 35.28 20.16 -9.03
C SER A 838 34.91 18.81 -9.64
N SER A 839 35.92 18.01 -10.01
CA SER A 839 35.73 16.67 -10.61
C SER A 839 35.33 15.62 -9.57
N VAL A 840 34.79 14.48 -10.06
CA VAL A 840 34.56 13.26 -9.27
C VAL A 840 35.79 12.86 -8.45
N THR A 841 35.56 12.30 -7.26
CA THR A 841 36.59 11.78 -6.36
C THR A 841 36.09 10.56 -5.62
N GLN A 842 36.94 9.55 -5.38
CA GLN A 842 36.60 8.43 -4.51
C GLN A 842 36.94 8.69 -3.03
N LYS A 843 37.65 9.78 -2.75
CA LYS A 843 38.05 10.10 -1.39
C LYS A 843 36.81 10.41 -0.53
N ASP A 844 36.70 9.72 0.60
CA ASP A 844 35.60 9.86 1.57
C ASP A 844 34.19 9.54 1.00
N LEU A 845 34.11 8.87 -0.15
CA LEU A 845 32.88 8.40 -0.75
C LEU A 845 32.28 7.26 0.09
N LEU A 846 30.99 7.37 0.42
CA LEU A 846 30.26 6.33 1.13
C LEU A 846 29.39 5.50 0.19
N ASP A 847 28.65 6.15 -0.71
CA ASP A 847 27.71 5.50 -1.62
C ASP A 847 27.33 6.42 -2.78
N ALA A 848 26.93 5.86 -3.92
CA ALA A 848 26.54 6.65 -5.09
C ALA A 848 25.54 5.93 -6.01
N VAL A 849 24.67 6.72 -6.62
CA VAL A 849 23.69 6.30 -7.63
C VAL A 849 23.99 7.02 -8.95
N VAL A 850 24.29 6.26 -10.01
CA VAL A 850 24.53 6.79 -11.36
C VAL A 850 23.40 6.33 -12.27
N HIS A 851 22.67 7.27 -12.87
CA HIS A 851 21.50 6.96 -13.71
C HIS A 851 21.48 7.74 -15.04
N SER A 852 20.78 7.20 -16.04
CA SER A 852 20.61 7.85 -17.35
C SER A 852 19.28 7.52 -18.01
N TRP A 853 18.74 8.46 -18.79
CA TRP A 853 17.48 8.33 -19.54
C TRP A 853 17.67 7.89 -21.00
N LYS A 854 18.91 7.72 -21.48
CA LYS A 854 19.21 7.29 -22.85
C LYS A 854 20.30 6.21 -22.87
N ASP A 855 20.14 5.24 -23.77
CA ASP A 855 21.19 4.28 -24.08
C ASP A 855 22.39 4.98 -24.75
N GLY A 856 23.59 4.75 -24.21
CA GLY A 856 24.85 5.09 -24.89
C GLY A 856 25.52 6.44 -24.56
N ALA A 857 25.07 7.19 -23.54
CA ALA A 857 25.85 8.30 -23.00
C ALA A 857 26.97 7.75 -22.07
N ASP A 858 28.05 7.23 -22.66
CA ASP A 858 29.24 6.80 -21.91
C ASP A 858 30.09 8.02 -21.55
N ASP A 859 29.90 8.54 -20.34
CA ASP A 859 30.97 9.30 -19.69
C ASP A 859 31.72 8.34 -18.75
N GLU A 860 32.96 7.99 -19.13
CA GLU A 860 33.86 7.18 -18.31
C GLU A 860 34.09 7.80 -16.92
N THR A 861 33.99 9.13 -16.83
CA THR A 861 34.29 9.89 -15.60
C THR A 861 33.35 9.54 -14.44
N LEU A 862 32.06 9.34 -14.69
CA LEU A 862 31.09 9.01 -13.63
C LEU A 862 31.15 7.53 -13.17
N ARG A 863 31.79 6.64 -13.95
CA ARG A 863 31.99 5.23 -13.57
C ARG A 863 32.90 5.06 -12.36
N GLU A 864 33.68 6.09 -12.04
CA GLU A 864 34.50 6.12 -10.82
C GLU A 864 33.65 6.15 -9.54
N LEU A 865 32.40 6.64 -9.58
CA LEU A 865 31.49 6.68 -8.43
C LEU A 865 30.82 5.34 -8.16
N ASN A 866 30.28 4.72 -9.21
CA ASN A 866 29.64 3.41 -9.13
C ASN A 866 29.79 2.68 -10.48
N LYS A 867 30.13 1.39 -10.41
CA LYS A 867 30.30 0.53 -11.60
C LYS A 867 28.95 0.20 -12.26
N ASP A 868 27.88 0.16 -11.46
CA ASP A 868 26.54 -0.20 -11.91
C ASP A 868 25.77 1.07 -12.30
N ARG A 869 25.54 1.25 -13.60
CA ARG A 869 24.72 2.36 -14.15
C ARG A 869 23.29 1.88 -14.36
N ILE A 870 22.34 2.69 -13.92
CA ILE A 870 20.91 2.40 -14.07
C ILE A 870 20.38 3.15 -15.28
N THR A 871 19.96 2.41 -16.31
CA THR A 871 19.27 2.98 -17.46
C THR A 871 17.76 2.98 -17.18
N LEU A 872 17.14 4.15 -17.35
CA LEU A 872 15.71 4.36 -17.21
C LEU A 872 15.06 4.42 -18.60
N HIS A 873 13.93 3.74 -18.78
CA HIS A 873 13.15 3.69 -20.02
C HIS A 873 11.66 3.92 -19.72
N GLY A 874 10.95 4.59 -20.64
CA GLY A 874 9.49 4.74 -20.60
C GLY A 874 9.00 6.20 -20.57
N ASP A 875 7.74 6.40 -21.01
CA ASP A 875 7.03 7.69 -21.04
C ASP A 875 6.39 8.07 -19.69
N GLN A 876 6.55 7.24 -18.65
CA GLN A 876 6.01 7.53 -17.31
C GLN A 876 6.77 8.66 -16.60
N ARG A 877 6.04 9.52 -15.89
CA ARG A 877 6.56 10.78 -15.32
C ARG A 877 7.44 10.61 -14.07
N LEU A 878 7.36 9.49 -13.35
CA LEU A 878 8.02 9.26 -12.06
C LEU A 878 8.53 7.81 -11.95
N PHE A 879 9.79 7.65 -11.55
CA PHE A 879 10.41 6.36 -11.20
C PHE A 879 11.12 6.50 -9.87
N SER A 880 11.35 5.40 -9.15
CA SER A 880 12.35 5.37 -8.09
C SER A 880 13.49 4.42 -8.40
N VAL A 881 14.70 4.81 -8.03
CA VAL A 881 15.84 3.89 -7.96
C VAL A 881 15.91 3.40 -6.53
N SER A 882 15.58 2.14 -6.31
CA SER A 882 15.48 1.52 -4.99
C SER A 882 16.57 0.48 -4.77
N ARG A 883 17.14 0.45 -3.57
CA ARG A 883 18.09 -0.58 -3.14
C ARG A 883 17.34 -1.83 -2.72
N CYS A 884 17.47 -2.89 -3.50
CA CYS A 884 16.81 -4.17 -3.31
C CYS A 884 17.83 -5.25 -2.91
N SER A 885 17.49 -6.04 -1.89
CA SER A 885 18.40 -7.05 -1.35
C SER A 885 17.96 -8.46 -1.76
N TYR A 886 18.86 -9.22 -2.39
CA TYR A 886 18.60 -10.59 -2.85
C TYR A 886 19.68 -11.59 -2.40
N GLY A 887 19.28 -12.84 -2.15
CA GLY A 887 20.17 -13.99 -1.93
C GLY A 887 20.40 -14.39 -0.46
N LYS A 888 20.60 -15.70 -0.22
CA LYS A 888 20.73 -16.33 1.12
C LYS A 888 22.15 -16.42 1.71
N ARG A 889 23.21 -16.06 0.98
CA ARG A 889 24.62 -16.25 1.44
C ARG A 889 25.61 -15.11 1.14
N SER A 890 25.21 -14.15 0.34
CA SER A 890 25.94 -12.92 0.05
C SER A 890 24.84 -11.92 -0.21
N HIS A 891 24.60 -11.00 0.73
CA HIS A 891 23.58 -9.95 0.55
C HIS A 891 23.98 -9.10 -0.66
N ILE A 892 23.48 -9.45 -1.85
CA ILE A 892 23.70 -8.62 -3.03
C ILE A 892 22.62 -7.54 -2.97
N SER A 893 23.05 -6.34 -2.59
CA SER A 893 22.22 -5.14 -2.65
C SER A 893 22.32 -4.55 -4.05
N LEU A 894 21.28 -4.74 -4.86
CA LEU A 894 21.18 -4.18 -6.22
C LEU A 894 20.37 -2.88 -6.17
N LEU A 895 20.85 -1.84 -6.83
CA LEU A 895 20.03 -0.66 -7.11
C LEU A 895 19.21 -0.94 -8.38
N LEU A 896 17.89 -0.95 -8.24
CA LEU A 896 16.96 -1.29 -9.31
C LEU A 896 15.96 -0.16 -9.54
N PRO A 897 15.58 0.13 -10.79
CA PRO A 897 14.45 1.00 -11.06
C PRO A 897 13.14 0.29 -10.68
N VAL A 898 12.29 1.00 -9.96
CA VAL A 898 11.00 0.56 -9.43
C VAL A 898 9.93 1.58 -9.86
N PRO A 899 8.75 1.15 -10.32
CA PRO A 899 7.74 2.06 -10.88
C PRO A 899 6.96 2.82 -9.81
N HIS A 900 6.92 2.32 -8.57
CA HIS A 900 6.20 2.93 -7.45
C HIS A 900 7.18 3.36 -6.37
N PRO A 901 7.39 4.67 -6.16
CA PRO A 901 8.24 5.17 -5.09
C PRO A 901 7.68 4.90 -3.69
N SER A 902 8.55 4.64 -2.71
CA SER A 902 8.18 4.22 -1.35
C SER A 902 8.85 5.03 -0.21
N PRO A 903 8.87 6.38 -0.27
CA PRO A 903 9.58 7.20 0.71
C PRO A 903 9.08 6.98 2.14
N GLY A 904 10.00 6.76 3.07
CA GLY A 904 9.76 6.55 4.49
C GLY A 904 9.32 5.13 4.86
N THR A 905 9.25 4.22 3.88
CA THR A 905 8.77 2.84 4.06
C THR A 905 9.73 1.84 3.42
N ASP A 906 9.46 0.54 3.52
CA ASP A 906 10.31 -0.46 2.88
C ASP A 906 10.19 -0.41 1.34
N ASN A 907 11.34 -0.48 0.67
CA ASN A 907 11.42 -0.47 -0.80
C ASN A 907 10.53 -1.54 -1.43
N LEU A 908 9.68 -1.12 -2.39
CA LEU A 908 8.79 -2.00 -3.14
C LEU A 908 9.55 -2.80 -4.21
N CYS A 909 10.42 -3.69 -3.79
CA CYS A 909 11.26 -4.49 -4.67
C CYS A 909 10.51 -5.66 -5.32
N PRO A 910 10.87 -6.07 -6.55
CA PRO A 910 10.36 -7.30 -7.13
C PRO A 910 10.76 -8.49 -6.24
N SER A 911 9.87 -9.49 -6.14
CA SER A 911 10.01 -10.61 -5.20
C SER A 911 9.91 -11.99 -5.85
N GLY A 912 9.47 -12.04 -7.11
CA GLY A 912 9.45 -13.23 -7.95
C GLY A 912 10.69 -13.34 -8.83
N ILE A 913 10.98 -14.57 -9.27
CA ILE A 913 12.00 -14.85 -10.27
C ILE A 913 11.34 -15.72 -11.34
N ALA A 914 11.31 -15.21 -12.57
CA ALA A 914 10.97 -15.98 -13.76
C ALA A 914 12.26 -16.42 -14.46
N SER A 915 12.34 -17.68 -14.88
CA SER A 915 13.49 -18.17 -15.65
C SER A 915 13.33 -17.84 -17.14
N LEU A 916 14.37 -17.26 -17.72
CA LEU A 916 14.47 -16.98 -19.14
C LEU A 916 15.29 -18.10 -19.81
N GLN A 917 14.70 -18.75 -20.81
CA GLN A 917 15.39 -19.76 -21.61
C GLN A 917 14.90 -19.66 -23.06
N LEU A 918 15.75 -19.14 -23.94
CA LEU A 918 15.44 -18.87 -25.35
C LEU A 918 16.48 -19.51 -26.26
N ASP A 919 16.02 -20.34 -27.19
CA ASP A 919 16.84 -20.92 -28.26
C ASP A 919 16.51 -20.24 -29.60
N LEU A 920 17.46 -19.45 -30.09
CA LEU A 920 17.27 -18.56 -31.24
C LEU A 920 18.30 -18.87 -32.34
N CYS A 921 17.95 -18.58 -33.58
CA CYS A 921 18.78 -18.73 -34.77
C CYS A 921 18.77 -17.44 -35.58
N MET A 922 19.91 -17.09 -36.17
CA MET A 922 20.06 -15.93 -37.05
C MET A 922 19.77 -16.33 -38.49
N LYS A 923 19.07 -15.49 -39.24
CA LYS A 923 18.71 -15.74 -40.64
C LYS A 923 19.90 -15.65 -41.62
N ASP A 924 20.96 -14.94 -41.24
CA ASP A 924 22.12 -14.71 -42.10
C ASP A 924 23.18 -15.83 -41.96
N SER A 925 23.56 -16.44 -43.09
CA SER A 925 24.58 -17.49 -43.21
C SER A 925 26.03 -17.04 -42.93
N SER A 926 26.28 -15.75 -42.70
CA SER A 926 27.63 -15.18 -42.54
C SER A 926 28.12 -15.02 -41.09
N LEU A 927 27.40 -15.56 -40.10
CA LEU A 927 27.70 -15.28 -38.70
C LEU A 927 29.03 -15.87 -38.22
N ASN A 928 29.90 -15.00 -37.70
CA ASN A 928 31.08 -15.39 -36.95
C ASN A 928 30.79 -15.23 -35.44
N CYS A 929 30.65 -16.33 -34.68
CA CYS A 929 30.45 -16.28 -33.22
C CYS A 929 31.58 -15.53 -32.48
N SER A 930 32.73 -15.33 -33.13
CA SER A 930 33.82 -14.49 -32.61
C SER A 930 33.45 -13.00 -32.48
N GLU A 931 32.42 -12.52 -33.20
CA GLU A 931 31.88 -11.15 -33.06
C GLU A 931 30.86 -11.02 -31.92
N LEU A 932 30.34 -12.14 -31.39
CA LEU A 932 29.32 -12.21 -30.33
C LEU A 932 29.89 -12.66 -28.96
N GLU A 933 31.15 -13.09 -28.92
CA GLU A 933 31.90 -13.42 -27.68
C GLU A 933 32.02 -12.20 -26.72
N PRO A 934 32.21 -12.42 -25.41
CA PRO A 934 31.64 -11.62 -24.32
C PRO A 934 32.41 -10.34 -23.93
N ALA A 935 32.96 -9.59 -24.89
CA ALA A 935 33.85 -8.46 -24.58
C ALA A 935 33.19 -7.07 -24.61
N GLU A 936 32.03 -6.87 -25.22
CA GLU A 936 31.40 -5.53 -25.25
C GLU A 936 30.11 -5.50 -24.43
N GLN A 937 30.20 -4.95 -23.22
CA GLN A 937 29.09 -4.57 -22.34
C GLN A 937 27.93 -3.90 -23.13
N LYS A 938 28.25 -3.21 -24.22
CA LYS A 938 27.33 -2.56 -25.14
C LYS A 938 26.35 -3.54 -25.83
N THR A 939 26.83 -4.68 -26.31
CA THR A 939 26.00 -5.70 -26.98
C THR A 939 25.07 -6.38 -25.98
N MET A 940 25.58 -6.68 -24.77
CA MET A 940 24.76 -7.25 -23.68
C MET A 940 23.67 -6.28 -23.22
N ASN A 941 24.00 -4.99 -23.05
CA ASN A 941 23.02 -3.97 -22.70
C ASN A 941 21.95 -3.81 -23.79
N SER A 942 22.35 -3.76 -25.05
CA SER A 942 21.42 -3.68 -26.18
C SER A 942 20.45 -4.86 -26.21
N LEU A 943 20.94 -6.08 -25.96
CA LEU A 943 20.11 -7.27 -25.91
C LEU A 943 19.12 -7.22 -24.74
N LYS A 944 19.56 -6.82 -23.54
CA LYS A 944 18.66 -6.66 -22.38
C LYS A 944 17.57 -5.64 -22.66
N THR A 945 17.89 -4.52 -23.32
CA THR A 945 16.90 -3.51 -23.74
C THR A 945 15.90 -4.08 -24.74
N THR A 946 16.35 -4.80 -25.76
CA THR A 946 15.45 -5.41 -26.75
C THR A 946 14.51 -6.44 -26.12
N LEU A 947 15.02 -7.28 -25.21
CA LEU A 947 14.20 -8.28 -24.50
C LEU A 947 13.17 -7.60 -23.58
N SER A 948 13.61 -6.60 -22.81
CA SER A 948 12.76 -5.77 -21.96
C SER A 948 11.59 -5.18 -22.75
N LEU A 949 11.84 -4.46 -23.84
CA LEU A 949 10.78 -3.86 -24.69
C LEU A 949 9.79 -4.89 -25.26
N SER A 950 10.28 -6.07 -25.62
CA SER A 950 9.42 -7.16 -26.12
C SER A 950 8.47 -7.67 -25.03
N MET A 951 8.98 -7.85 -23.80
CA MET A 951 8.18 -8.26 -22.66
C MET A 951 7.16 -7.18 -22.27
N GLU A 952 7.55 -5.90 -22.27
CA GLU A 952 6.66 -4.79 -21.96
C GLU A 952 5.49 -4.69 -22.96
N HIS A 953 5.76 -4.90 -24.26
CA HIS A 953 4.71 -4.89 -25.28
C HIS A 953 3.72 -6.04 -25.10
N HIS A 954 4.18 -7.23 -24.69
CA HIS A 954 3.32 -8.37 -24.48
C HIS A 954 2.54 -8.30 -23.16
N CYS A 955 3.19 -7.88 -22.08
CA CYS A 955 2.63 -7.89 -20.73
C CYS A 955 1.97 -6.58 -20.32
N SER A 956 2.10 -5.50 -21.10
CA SER A 956 1.63 -4.15 -20.74
C SER A 956 2.12 -3.69 -19.36
N GLY A 957 3.24 -4.23 -18.88
CA GLY A 957 3.81 -4.02 -17.55
C GLY A 957 5.22 -3.42 -17.62
N PHE A 958 5.70 -2.87 -16.51
CA PHE A 958 7.03 -2.25 -16.40
C PHE A 958 8.12 -3.33 -16.16
N ILE A 959 8.99 -3.56 -17.13
CA ILE A 959 10.05 -4.59 -17.05
C ILE A 959 11.35 -3.97 -17.54
N PRO A 960 12.09 -3.27 -16.68
CA PRO A 960 13.30 -2.57 -17.08
C PRO A 960 14.46 -3.56 -17.38
N PRO A 961 15.44 -3.20 -18.23
CA PRO A 961 16.57 -4.07 -18.57
C PRO A 961 17.37 -4.56 -17.35
N ALA A 962 17.36 -3.77 -16.27
CA ALA A 962 17.99 -4.12 -14.99
C ALA A 962 17.35 -5.31 -14.29
N TYR A 963 16.13 -5.72 -14.63
CA TYR A 963 15.50 -6.91 -14.04
C TYR A 963 16.05 -8.21 -14.62
N ILE A 964 16.72 -8.15 -15.78
CA ILE A 964 17.34 -9.30 -16.42
C ILE A 964 18.72 -9.53 -15.77
N GLN A 965 18.76 -10.52 -14.88
CA GLN A 965 19.90 -10.95 -14.09
C GLN A 965 20.56 -12.19 -14.70
N GLU A 966 21.87 -12.33 -14.50
CA GLU A 966 22.62 -13.54 -14.86
C GLU A 966 22.45 -13.99 -16.33
N LEU A 967 22.28 -13.04 -17.26
CA LEU A 967 22.10 -13.34 -18.68
C LEU A 967 23.37 -14.00 -19.27
N GLN A 968 23.24 -15.25 -19.69
CA GLN A 968 24.27 -16.04 -20.35
C GLN A 968 23.93 -16.23 -21.82
N LEU A 969 24.95 -16.04 -22.66
CA LEU A 969 24.88 -16.18 -24.11
C LEU A 969 25.82 -17.31 -24.53
N THR A 970 25.28 -18.29 -25.23
CA THR A 970 26.08 -19.34 -25.87
C THR A 970 25.81 -19.32 -27.37
N CYS A 971 26.84 -19.00 -28.16
CA CYS A 971 26.79 -18.98 -29.62
C CYS A 971 27.50 -20.21 -30.18
N THR A 972 26.79 -20.99 -30.99
CA THR A 972 27.36 -21.99 -31.89
C THR A 972 27.03 -21.59 -33.33
N GLN A 973 27.73 -22.14 -34.34
CA GLN A 973 27.73 -21.66 -35.74
C GLN A 973 26.36 -21.31 -36.37
N LYS A 974 25.24 -21.79 -35.84
CA LYS A 974 23.87 -21.42 -36.27
C LYS A 974 22.86 -21.20 -35.13
N GLN A 975 23.23 -21.33 -33.86
CA GLN A 975 22.31 -21.25 -32.73
C GLN A 975 22.86 -20.31 -31.65
N LEU A 976 22.03 -19.34 -31.25
CA LEU A 976 22.22 -18.47 -30.11
C LEU A 976 21.25 -18.92 -29.01
N SER A 977 21.79 -19.51 -27.96
CA SER A 977 21.03 -19.83 -26.74
C SER A 977 21.24 -18.71 -25.72
N ILE A 978 20.12 -18.17 -25.24
CA ILE A 978 20.05 -17.12 -24.23
C ILE A 978 19.39 -17.73 -22.99
N SER A 979 20.06 -17.64 -21.85
CA SER A 979 19.49 -18.09 -20.58
C SER A 979 19.73 -17.06 -19.49
N GLY A 980 18.86 -16.95 -18.51
CA GLY A 980 19.02 -16.01 -17.41
C GLY A 980 17.83 -16.00 -16.47
N ASN A 981 17.84 -15.06 -15.54
CA ASN A 981 16.78 -14.86 -14.56
C ASN A 981 16.17 -13.48 -14.75
N ILE A 982 14.84 -13.37 -14.63
CA ILE A 982 14.12 -12.11 -14.69
C ILE A 982 13.50 -11.88 -13.31
N LEU A 983 13.81 -10.75 -12.69
CA LEU A 983 13.13 -10.30 -11.48
C LEU A 983 11.73 -9.84 -11.85
N THR A 984 10.71 -10.28 -11.10
CA THR A 984 9.31 -10.00 -11.41
C THR A 984 8.53 -9.68 -10.14
N TYR A 985 7.41 -8.97 -10.26
CA TYR A 985 6.38 -9.02 -9.23
C TYR A 985 5.55 -10.29 -9.39
N ARG A 986 4.91 -10.75 -8.32
CA ARG A 986 4.07 -11.96 -8.32
C ARG A 986 2.96 -11.90 -9.40
N SER A 987 2.46 -10.69 -9.70
CA SER A 987 1.47 -10.44 -10.76
C SER A 987 2.02 -10.70 -12.16
N ASP A 988 3.29 -10.42 -12.39
CA ASP A 988 3.88 -10.35 -13.74
C ASP A 988 4.52 -11.68 -14.14
N GLN A 989 4.81 -12.54 -13.16
CA GLN A 989 5.48 -13.82 -13.38
C GLN A 989 4.78 -14.69 -14.42
N ARG A 990 3.45 -14.88 -14.32
CA ARG A 990 2.71 -15.70 -15.28
C ARG A 990 2.71 -15.11 -16.69
N CYS A 991 2.72 -13.79 -16.79
CA CYS A 991 2.76 -13.13 -18.09
C CYS A 991 4.13 -13.31 -18.75
N ILE A 992 5.22 -13.15 -18.00
CA ILE A 992 6.58 -13.34 -18.53
C ILE A 992 6.82 -14.80 -18.93
N GLU A 993 6.30 -15.74 -18.14
CA GLU A 993 6.31 -17.16 -18.51
C GLU A 993 5.50 -17.43 -19.79
N SER A 994 4.34 -16.78 -19.96
CA SER A 994 3.53 -16.83 -21.19
C SER A 994 4.25 -16.22 -22.38
N TRP A 995 4.85 -15.04 -22.22
CA TRP A 995 5.65 -14.38 -23.25
C TRP A 995 6.83 -15.28 -23.69
N ASN A 996 7.51 -15.92 -22.74
CA ASN A 996 8.62 -16.83 -23.04
C ASN A 996 8.14 -18.05 -23.83
N ALA A 997 6.96 -18.60 -23.49
CA ALA A 997 6.34 -19.71 -24.23
C ALA A 997 5.81 -19.28 -25.62
N ASP A 998 5.22 -18.10 -25.73
CA ASP A 998 4.69 -17.54 -26.97
C ASP A 998 5.81 -17.23 -27.96
N LEU A 999 6.95 -16.70 -27.49
CA LEU A 999 8.11 -16.45 -28.35
C LEU A 999 8.64 -17.74 -28.99
N LEU A 1000 8.51 -18.89 -28.32
CA LEU A 1000 8.91 -20.20 -28.86
C LEU A 1000 7.89 -20.80 -29.85
N THR A 1001 6.61 -20.38 -29.77
CA THR A 1001 5.51 -20.95 -30.56
C THR A 1001 5.03 -20.06 -31.72
N HIS A 1002 5.10 -18.74 -31.57
CA HIS A 1002 4.69 -17.71 -32.54
C HIS A 1002 5.79 -16.64 -32.71
N PRO A 1003 6.81 -16.89 -33.55
CA PRO A 1003 7.95 -16.01 -33.73
C PRO A 1003 7.60 -14.58 -34.14
N GLN A 1004 7.93 -13.60 -33.30
CA GLN A 1004 8.08 -12.20 -33.72
C GLN A 1004 9.58 -11.92 -33.89
N PRO A 1005 10.06 -11.46 -35.06
CA PRO A 1005 11.48 -11.20 -35.29
C PRO A 1005 11.93 -10.00 -34.45
N PHE A 1006 13.00 -10.15 -33.68
CA PHE A 1006 13.64 -9.07 -32.93
C PHE A 1006 14.91 -8.62 -33.65
N THR A 1007 15.14 -7.31 -33.67
CA THR A 1007 16.28 -6.71 -34.35
C THR A 1007 17.36 -6.37 -33.32
N LEU A 1008 18.51 -7.05 -33.39
CA LEU A 1008 19.69 -6.75 -32.59
C LEU A 1008 20.75 -6.14 -33.52
N GLN A 1009 21.12 -4.88 -33.32
CA GLN A 1009 22.11 -4.17 -34.16
C GLN A 1009 21.85 -4.34 -35.67
N GLU A 1010 20.60 -4.10 -36.10
CA GLU A 1010 20.13 -4.25 -37.50
C GLU A 1010 20.06 -5.70 -38.03
N ARG A 1011 20.29 -6.72 -37.19
CA ARG A 1011 20.17 -8.14 -37.56
C ARG A 1011 18.90 -8.76 -36.97
N SER A 1012 18.14 -9.49 -37.80
CA SER A 1012 16.92 -10.19 -37.37
C SER A 1012 17.24 -11.55 -36.76
N LEU A 1013 16.75 -11.77 -35.55
CA LEU A 1013 16.85 -13.02 -34.82
C LEU A 1013 15.47 -13.72 -34.80
N GLU A 1014 15.44 -15.03 -35.07
CA GLU A 1014 14.23 -15.84 -35.15
C GLU A 1014 14.37 -17.07 -34.21
N PRO A 1015 13.29 -17.65 -33.64
CA PRO A 1015 13.36 -18.86 -32.83
C PRO A 1015 13.86 -20.09 -33.61
N LEU A 1016 14.57 -21.01 -32.95
CA LEU A 1016 15.17 -22.21 -33.56
C LEU A 1016 14.16 -23.03 -34.40
N THR A 1017 12.91 -23.13 -33.95
CA THR A 1017 11.80 -23.80 -34.64
C THR A 1017 11.50 -23.18 -36.00
N ALA A 1018 11.67 -21.86 -36.17
CA ALA A 1018 11.44 -21.15 -37.43
C ALA A 1018 12.58 -21.36 -38.44
N CYS A 1019 13.82 -21.53 -37.98
CA CYS A 1019 14.99 -21.74 -38.84
C CYS A 1019 15.20 -23.20 -39.28
N LEU A 1020 14.61 -24.16 -38.55
CA LEU A 1020 14.55 -25.56 -38.95
C LEU A 1020 13.45 -25.82 -39.99
N VAL A 1021 12.51 -24.88 -40.17
CA VAL A 1021 11.65 -24.88 -41.36
C VAL A 1021 12.57 -24.51 -42.53
N PRO A 1022 12.84 -25.43 -43.48
CA PRO A 1022 13.54 -25.03 -44.67
C PRO A 1022 12.69 -23.94 -45.31
N GLU A 1023 13.25 -22.74 -45.52
CA GLU A 1023 12.65 -21.79 -46.45
C GLU A 1023 12.27 -22.61 -47.66
N LYS A 1024 10.97 -22.57 -48.02
CA LYS A 1024 10.50 -23.12 -49.28
C LYS A 1024 11.43 -22.55 -50.34
N MET A 1025 12.36 -23.38 -50.78
CA MET A 1025 13.12 -23.17 -51.98
C MET A 1025 12.04 -22.86 -53.03
N ARG A 1026 11.95 -21.60 -53.45
CA ARG A 1026 11.47 -21.27 -54.79
C ARG A 1026 12.53 -21.80 -55.76
N VAL A 1027 12.76 -23.11 -55.73
CA VAL A 1027 13.38 -23.81 -56.83
C VAL A 1027 12.27 -24.03 -57.82
N SER A 1028 12.44 -23.36 -58.95
CA SER A 1028 11.70 -23.52 -60.19
C SER A 1028 11.17 -24.95 -60.35
N PHE A 1029 9.85 -25.03 -60.53
CA PHE A 1029 9.00 -26.22 -60.65
C PHE A 1029 9.29 -27.04 -61.94
N ARG A 1030 10.57 -27.26 -62.29
CA ARG A 1030 10.99 -27.95 -63.52
C ARG A 1030 11.68 -29.29 -63.29
N THR A 1031 12.23 -29.56 -62.11
CA THR A 1031 13.07 -30.76 -61.88
C THR A 1031 12.25 -32.01 -61.47
N TRP A 1032 11.13 -31.83 -60.77
CA TRP A 1032 10.28 -32.95 -60.33
C TRP A 1032 9.57 -33.66 -61.49
N HIS A 1033 9.21 -32.96 -62.57
CA HIS A 1033 8.63 -33.59 -63.75
C HIS A 1033 9.61 -34.53 -64.45
N ILE A 1034 10.91 -34.21 -64.46
CA ILE A 1034 11.93 -35.04 -65.12
C ILE A 1034 12.19 -36.30 -64.30
N SER A 1035 12.30 -36.20 -62.98
CA SER A 1035 12.47 -37.37 -62.11
C SER A 1035 11.26 -38.31 -62.14
N LEU A 1036 10.05 -37.77 -62.18
CA LEU A 1036 8.82 -38.56 -62.24
C LEU A 1036 8.64 -39.24 -63.61
N LEU A 1037 9.06 -38.58 -64.70
CA LEU A 1037 9.14 -39.19 -66.04
C LEU A 1037 10.20 -40.29 -66.12
N ILE A 1038 11.36 -40.11 -65.49
CA ILE A 1038 12.42 -41.13 -65.46
C ILE A 1038 11.96 -42.36 -64.66
N VAL A 1039 11.32 -42.16 -63.51
CA VAL A 1039 10.77 -43.26 -62.69
C VAL A 1039 9.64 -43.98 -63.44
N LEU A 1040 8.74 -43.24 -64.10
CA LEU A 1040 7.67 -43.83 -64.92
C LEU A 1040 8.25 -44.63 -66.11
N PHE A 1041 9.28 -44.10 -66.76
CA PHE A 1041 9.98 -44.79 -67.85
C PHE A 1041 10.68 -46.07 -67.37
N LEU A 1042 11.36 -46.02 -66.21
CA LEU A 1042 11.98 -47.19 -65.61
C LEU A 1042 10.94 -48.25 -65.22
N LEU A 1043 9.80 -47.85 -64.64
CA LEU A 1043 8.72 -48.77 -64.30
C LEU A 1043 8.09 -49.41 -65.54
N LEU A 1044 7.91 -48.66 -66.62
CA LEU A 1044 7.44 -49.20 -67.90
C LEU A 1044 8.47 -50.17 -68.51
N LEU A 1045 9.76 -49.88 -68.38
CA LEU A 1045 10.83 -50.72 -68.89
C LEU A 1045 10.96 -52.03 -68.08
N PHE A 1046 10.88 -51.96 -66.75
CA PHE A 1046 10.82 -53.15 -65.89
C PHE A 1046 9.52 -53.94 -66.10
N GLY A 1047 8.39 -53.26 -66.31
CA GLY A 1047 7.11 -53.89 -66.65
C GLY A 1047 7.17 -54.63 -67.99
N ALA A 1048 7.79 -54.03 -69.01
CA ALA A 1048 7.99 -54.66 -70.32
C ALA A 1048 8.94 -55.86 -70.23
N VAL A 1049 10.04 -55.76 -69.48
CA VAL A 1049 10.97 -56.88 -69.23
C VAL A 1049 10.26 -58.01 -68.47
N GLY A 1050 9.48 -57.68 -67.45
CA GLY A 1050 8.66 -58.65 -66.71
C GLY A 1050 7.62 -59.34 -67.60
N LEU A 1051 6.96 -58.59 -68.49
CA LEU A 1051 6.01 -59.13 -69.45
C LEU A 1051 6.69 -60.03 -70.49
N ILE A 1052 7.88 -59.65 -70.98
CA ILE A 1052 8.68 -60.48 -71.89
C ILE A 1052 9.11 -61.78 -71.20
N LEU A 1053 9.57 -61.73 -69.96
CA LEU A 1053 9.94 -62.93 -69.18
C LEU A 1053 8.72 -63.80 -68.89
N PHE A 1054 7.57 -63.21 -68.57
CA PHE A 1054 6.32 -63.91 -68.36
C PHE A 1054 5.81 -64.61 -69.64
N LEU A 1055 5.91 -63.95 -70.79
CA LEU A 1055 5.57 -64.53 -72.10
C LEU A 1055 6.60 -65.58 -72.55
N ARG A 1056 7.87 -65.44 -72.15
CA ARG A 1056 8.93 -66.44 -72.41
C ARG A 1056 8.76 -67.70 -71.54
N LYS A 1057 8.19 -67.57 -70.33
CA LYS A 1057 7.89 -68.67 -69.39
C LYS A 1057 6.66 -69.51 -69.81
N ARG A 1058 5.87 -69.06 -70.80
CA ARG A 1058 4.67 -69.78 -71.29
C ARG A 1058 4.85 -70.59 -72.58
N ARG A 1059 6.09 -70.80 -73.07
CA ARG A 1059 6.33 -71.82 -74.11
C ARG A 1059 6.72 -73.16 -73.45
N PRO A 1060 6.01 -74.27 -73.74
CA PRO A 1060 6.34 -75.58 -73.19
C PRO A 1060 7.61 -76.13 -73.88
N GLN A 1061 8.56 -76.63 -73.10
CA GLN A 1061 9.56 -77.56 -73.63
C GLN A 1061 9.28 -78.96 -73.07
N ASN A 1062 9.23 -79.90 -74.01
CA ASN A 1062 9.03 -81.32 -73.78
C ASN A 1062 10.17 -81.93 -72.97
N TYR A 1063 9.82 -82.99 -72.24
CA TYR A 1063 10.66 -83.93 -71.51
C TYR A 1063 11.93 -84.38 -72.24
N THR A 1064 13.01 -84.59 -71.48
CA THR A 1064 13.79 -85.86 -71.33
C THR A 1064 14.93 -85.66 -70.29
N SER A 1065 14.90 -86.40 -69.16
CA SER A 1065 15.91 -87.39 -68.69
C SER A 1065 17.32 -86.81 -68.41
N ILE A 1066 18.03 -86.99 -67.28
CA ILE A 1066 18.27 -88.17 -66.44
C ILE A 1066 19.12 -87.71 -65.21
N GLU A 1067 18.88 -88.38 -64.08
CA GLU A 1067 19.77 -88.76 -62.94
C GLU A 1067 20.71 -87.80 -62.15
N MET A 1068 20.65 -88.10 -60.84
CA MET A 1068 21.73 -88.23 -59.84
C MET A 1068 22.06 -87.06 -58.88
N ASN A 1069 21.46 -87.24 -57.69
CA ASN A 1069 21.86 -86.87 -56.32
C ASN A 1069 23.32 -87.28 -56.00
N PRO A 1070 23.86 -87.09 -54.76
CA PRO A 1070 23.60 -86.12 -53.67
C PRO A 1070 24.90 -85.43 -53.19
N HIS A 1071 24.80 -84.44 -52.30
CA HIS A 1071 25.33 -84.53 -50.91
C HIS A 1071 25.57 -83.17 -50.25
N LEU A 1072 25.22 -83.16 -48.95
CA LEU A 1072 25.82 -82.43 -47.83
C LEU A 1072 25.81 -80.90 -47.91
N GLU A 1073 25.66 -80.14 -46.83
CA GLU A 1073 25.28 -80.27 -45.42
C GLU A 1073 25.71 -78.91 -44.85
N LEU A 1074 25.08 -78.50 -43.75
CA LEU A 1074 25.72 -77.70 -42.69
C LEU A 1074 26.18 -76.27 -43.07
N THR A 1075 26.08 -75.23 -42.25
CA THR A 1075 25.34 -74.85 -41.05
C THR A 1075 25.88 -73.45 -40.71
N TYR A 1076 25.14 -72.76 -39.86
CA TYR A 1076 25.63 -71.86 -38.81
C TYR A 1076 26.11 -70.44 -39.19
N GLU A 1077 25.43 -69.50 -38.49
CA GLU A 1077 25.94 -68.28 -37.83
C GLU A 1077 26.61 -67.21 -38.72
N TYR A 1078 26.20 -65.94 -38.70
CA TYR A 1078 25.70 -65.08 -37.63
C TYR A 1078 24.73 -64.02 -38.19
#